data_AF-A0A848W502-F1
#
_entry.id   AF-A0A848W502-F1
#
_cell.length_a   1.000
_cell.length_b   1.000
_cell.length_c   1.000
_cell.angle_alpha   90.00
_cell.angle_beta   90.00
_cell.angle_gamma   90.00
#
_symmetry.space_group_name_H-M   'P 1'
#
loop_
_entity.id
_entity.type
_entity.pdbx_description
1 polymer ?
#
loop_
_entity_poly.entity_id
_entity_poly.type
_entity_poly.pdbx_seq_one_letter_code
_entity_poly.pdbx_strand_id
1 'polypeptide(L)'
;MPKKLFGSDAMSVQDRLAIISDHLNSFSPDIPFGAQHDHDDHSGHVASRPEEGTEQFFRDPGKGGGAKGKKNFDPAAQDDSASTDEERSILVDLIGNDTDKNGDALTVTAINGQPATYNIWIDLPSGARCLLYPDGTLLYDPNGAFEILDDGQTADDILSYTVSDSSGATSTATATITVMGLTDLPPEELPAGPDAINDFADTDENTPVGVNVLTNDADPVGGGLTLIAINGIAVSAGSEIGLGSGATLHVGEDGTLTYQPNPNGFLEHTPTGATESFSYTVLDAQGNEDTATVEIDVAHVDNSAPPAEGTPYYVEAILPDDTLRLNYPDEVGTGDTVTFAFADETPFYYWSGSFAWNGFQAFSAQQQDATRDALKAIEDFTNLTFVETSPEEAEMIFGIADLPGDTHGTAYFPSGNGSGLYDSDVWIDSETAGAEFIEGSIGHLTLIHEIGHALGVNHPDAMLLSAEEMTRQFTVMAYGASTTADAEPETMMLYDVAALQHLYGANETATAGDDTYGFAELDNSTRTIWDAGGHDTIDLSAATYGVEIDLRDGAFSSVSATGSSNLAIAFNSTIEDAYGGDFDDILRGNDADNYLSGGAGSDTLTGGEGADRFALLDDGSADIITDFVRGADHIDLSATDASFDSLVMQNDDAGLIVSLGDSSILLEDVTEVDEDDFLFGVA
;
A
#
# COMPACT_ATOMS: atom_id res chain seq x y z
N MET A 1 49.78 42.44 19.28
CA MET A 1 51.07 41.70 19.20
C MET A 1 50.94 40.40 20.01
N PRO A 2 51.51 39.28 19.55
CA PRO A 2 50.76 38.27 18.77
C PRO A 2 51.11 36.80 19.09
N LYS A 3 50.35 35.85 18.48
CA LYS A 3 50.76 34.58 17.78
C LYS A 3 49.73 33.46 18.06
N LYS A 4 48.99 32.90 17.08
CA LYS A 4 49.34 32.00 15.95
C LYS A 4 49.95 30.64 16.37
N LEU A 5 49.20 29.53 16.23
CA LEU A 5 49.26 28.53 15.11
C LEU A 5 48.76 27.12 15.52
N PHE A 6 47.75 26.63 14.77
CA PHE A 6 47.50 25.29 14.18
C PHE A 6 47.96 23.95 14.80
N GLY A 7 47.06 22.97 14.67
CA GLY A 7 47.26 21.50 14.58
C GLY A 7 45.96 20.78 14.96
N SER A 8 45.01 20.55 14.04
CA SER A 8 44.83 19.30 13.26
C SER A 8 44.94 18.02 14.11
N ASP A 9 43.79 17.38 14.39
CA ASP A 9 43.51 16.01 13.96
C ASP A 9 42.14 15.59 14.53
N ALA A 10 41.14 15.59 13.65
CA ALA A 10 39.87 14.91 13.88
C ALA A 10 40.15 13.40 13.84
N MET A 11 39.77 12.69 14.90
CA MET A 11 39.76 11.23 14.89
C MET A 11 38.77 10.75 13.83
N SER A 12 39.26 9.91 12.92
CA SER A 12 38.44 9.29 11.88
C SER A 12 37.48 8.26 12.47
N VAL A 13 36.36 8.05 11.77
CA VAL A 13 35.28 7.10 12.09
C VAL A 13 35.77 5.64 12.18
N GLN A 14 36.99 5.33 11.72
CA GLN A 14 37.60 4.00 11.87
C GLN A 14 38.16 3.70 13.28
N ASP A 15 38.27 4.67 14.19
CA ASP A 15 38.78 4.45 15.56
C ASP A 15 37.67 4.18 16.60
N ARG A 16 36.40 4.05 16.18
CA ARG A 16 35.27 3.69 17.06
C ARG A 16 34.84 2.21 17.00
N LEU A 17 35.50 1.38 16.18
CA LEU A 17 35.19 -0.05 16.01
C LEU A 17 36.19 -0.99 16.71
N ALA A 18 36.62 -0.65 17.94
CA ALA A 18 37.57 -1.47 18.69
C ALA A 18 37.28 -1.58 20.20
N ILE A 19 36.01 -1.76 20.60
CA ILE A 19 35.65 -2.35 21.90
C ILE A 19 34.36 -3.16 21.71
N ILE A 20 34.52 -4.43 21.31
CA ILE A 20 33.75 -5.65 21.64
C ILE A 20 34.24 -6.70 20.65
N SER A 21 35.41 -7.24 20.93
CA SER A 21 35.90 -8.48 20.33
C SER A 21 36.58 -9.25 21.45
N ASP A 22 35.79 -10.00 22.20
CA ASP A 22 36.21 -11.29 22.71
C ASP A 22 34.99 -12.13 23.10
N HIS A 23 35.00 -13.39 22.67
CA HIS A 23 34.09 -14.52 22.98
C HIS A 23 32.93 -14.85 22.03
N LEU A 24 33.25 -15.09 20.75
CA LEU A 24 32.69 -16.25 20.03
C LEU A 24 33.80 -16.93 19.22
N ASN A 25 34.26 -18.10 19.68
CA ASN A 25 35.10 -19.00 18.89
C ASN A 25 34.95 -20.45 19.38
N SER A 26 34.18 -21.24 18.63
CA SER A 26 34.09 -22.72 18.66
C SER A 26 32.81 -23.13 17.90
N PHE A 27 32.76 -23.88 16.80
CA PHE A 27 33.72 -24.65 16.01
C PHE A 27 33.06 -24.94 14.63
N SER A 28 33.90 -25.11 13.60
CA SER A 28 33.58 -25.33 12.17
C SER A 28 32.99 -26.73 11.82
N PRO A 29 32.45 -26.92 10.60
CA PRO A 29 31.80 -28.14 10.10
C PRO A 29 32.80 -29.11 9.45
N ASP A 30 32.44 -30.39 9.32
CA ASP A 30 33.04 -31.29 8.32
C ASP A 30 32.17 -32.54 8.07
N ILE A 31 31.87 -32.77 6.79
CA ILE A 31 31.38 -34.04 6.22
C ILE A 31 32.61 -34.76 5.63
N PRO A 32 32.69 -36.10 5.70
CA PRO A 32 33.14 -36.82 4.51
C PRO A 32 32.41 -38.13 4.19
N PHE A 33 32.39 -38.41 2.88
CA PHE A 33 31.99 -39.63 2.18
C PHE A 33 32.58 -40.93 2.74
N GLY A 34 31.82 -42.03 2.59
CA GLY A 34 32.36 -43.40 2.65
C GLY A 34 31.30 -44.48 2.38
N ALA A 35 31.22 -44.96 1.13
CA ALA A 35 30.50 -46.16 0.75
C ALA A 35 31.22 -47.43 1.27
N GLN A 36 30.47 -48.41 1.81
CA GLN A 36 30.92 -49.80 1.80
C GLN A 36 29.78 -50.82 1.85
N HIS A 37 29.85 -51.71 0.88
CA HIS A 37 29.14 -52.97 0.66
C HIS A 37 29.58 -54.05 1.67
N ASP A 38 28.65 -54.86 2.20
CA ASP A 38 28.69 -56.33 2.34
C ASP A 38 27.44 -56.78 3.15
N HIS A 39 26.50 -57.54 2.58
CA HIS A 39 26.45 -58.99 2.32
C HIS A 39 26.05 -59.87 3.53
N ASP A 40 25.23 -60.86 3.17
CA ASP A 40 24.80 -62.08 3.88
C ASP A 40 23.56 -61.97 4.79
N ASP A 41 22.38 -62.34 4.28
CA ASP A 41 21.85 -63.72 4.04
C ASP A 41 21.21 -64.29 5.31
N HIS A 42 19.93 -64.65 5.21
CA HIS A 42 19.45 -65.99 5.54
C HIS A 42 18.06 -66.23 4.91
N SER A 43 18.08 -66.96 3.79
CA SER A 43 17.24 -68.14 3.44
C SER A 43 15.75 -68.15 3.86
N GLY A 44 14.77 -68.27 2.96
CA GLY A 44 14.39 -69.50 2.19
C GLY A 44 13.09 -70.07 2.79
N HIS A 45 12.06 -70.63 2.13
CA HIS A 45 11.76 -71.35 0.88
C HIS A 45 10.22 -71.23 0.65
N VAL A 46 9.61 -70.99 -0.52
CA VAL A 46 9.41 -71.79 -1.77
C VAL A 46 8.43 -72.98 -1.69
N ALA A 47 7.54 -73.01 -2.70
CA ALA A 47 6.69 -74.11 -3.27
C ALA A 47 5.21 -74.13 -2.81
N SER A 48 4.16 -74.36 -3.63
CA SER A 48 4.01 -74.73 -5.06
C SER A 48 2.50 -74.74 -5.48
N ARG A 49 2.24 -74.39 -6.75
CA ARG A 49 1.11 -74.61 -7.72
C ARG A 49 0.33 -75.96 -7.66
N PRO A 50 -0.71 -76.29 -8.52
CA PRO A 50 -1.62 -75.52 -9.44
C PRO A 50 -3.11 -76.07 -9.60
N GLU A 51 -3.84 -75.54 -10.62
CA GLU A 51 -5.03 -76.07 -11.39
C GLU A 51 -6.45 -75.89 -10.80
N GLU A 52 -7.56 -75.63 -11.52
CA GLU A 52 -7.97 -75.58 -12.94
C GLU A 52 -9.37 -74.88 -13.00
N GLY A 53 -9.82 -74.34 -14.14
CA GLY A 53 -11.26 -74.07 -14.37
C GLY A 53 -11.62 -72.82 -15.17
N THR A 54 -11.80 -72.98 -16.48
CA THR A 54 -12.35 -72.02 -17.44
C THR A 54 -13.87 -71.92 -17.36
N GLU A 55 -14.48 -70.73 -17.47
CA GLU A 55 -15.64 -70.46 -18.34
C GLU A 55 -15.67 -68.97 -18.75
N GLN A 56 -15.79 -68.74 -20.06
CA GLN A 56 -16.01 -67.45 -20.71
C GLN A 56 -17.49 -67.06 -20.59
N PHE A 57 -17.84 -65.77 -20.45
CA PHE A 57 -18.94 -65.14 -21.23
C PHE A 57 -19.04 -63.61 -21.00
N PHE A 58 -18.88 -62.88 -22.12
CA PHE A 58 -19.31 -61.51 -22.46
C PHE A 58 -18.69 -60.25 -21.79
N ARG A 59 -18.59 -59.22 -22.64
CA ARG A 59 -17.81 -57.97 -22.58
C ARG A 59 -18.46 -56.90 -21.69
N ASP A 60 -17.64 -56.05 -21.06
CA ASP A 60 -17.74 -54.58 -21.23
C ASP A 60 -16.40 -53.90 -20.82
N PRO A 61 -15.93 -52.83 -21.50
CA PRO A 61 -14.65 -52.18 -21.23
C PRO A 61 -14.84 -50.95 -20.33
N GLY A 62 -14.07 -50.85 -19.25
CA GLY A 62 -13.93 -49.58 -18.53
C GLY A 62 -13.60 -49.73 -17.06
N LYS A 63 -12.30 -49.63 -16.74
CA LYS A 63 -11.71 -48.69 -15.76
C LYS A 63 -10.31 -49.17 -15.40
N GLY A 64 -9.34 -48.34 -15.78
CA GLY A 64 -7.93 -48.47 -15.40
C GLY A 64 -7.75 -48.31 -13.88
N GLY A 65 -6.66 -48.90 -13.39
CA GLY A 65 -6.35 -48.97 -11.97
C GLY A 65 -6.11 -47.61 -11.33
N GLY A 66 -6.73 -47.40 -10.17
CA GLY A 66 -6.33 -46.40 -9.19
C GLY A 66 -5.36 -47.01 -8.19
N ALA A 67 -4.38 -46.21 -7.77
CA ALA A 67 -3.51 -46.50 -6.65
C ALA A 67 -4.33 -46.96 -5.43
N LYS A 68 -3.85 -47.96 -4.69
CA LYS A 68 -4.44 -48.30 -3.39
C LYS A 68 -4.12 -47.16 -2.41
N GLY A 69 -4.95 -46.13 -2.40
CA GLY A 69 -5.01 -45.18 -1.29
C GLY A 69 -5.21 -45.95 0.02
N LYS A 70 -4.63 -45.46 1.13
CA LYS A 70 -4.97 -45.97 2.46
C LYS A 70 -6.50 -45.95 2.56
N LYS A 71 -7.11 -47.06 2.98
CA LYS A 71 -8.55 -47.11 3.16
C LYS A 71 -8.92 -46.05 4.21
N ASN A 72 -9.72 -45.05 3.84
CA ASN A 72 -10.33 -44.14 4.80
C ASN A 72 -11.36 -44.91 5.63
N PHE A 73 -11.33 -44.77 6.94
CA PHE A 73 -12.34 -45.30 7.84
C PHE A 73 -13.20 -44.14 8.30
N ASP A 74 -14.52 -44.31 8.30
CA ASP A 74 -15.42 -43.28 8.77
C ASP A 74 -15.12 -42.91 10.25
N PRO A 75 -15.30 -41.64 10.65
CA PRO A 75 -15.18 -41.21 12.04
C PRO A 75 -16.07 -42.05 12.98
N ALA A 76 -15.61 -42.24 14.21
CA ALA A 76 -16.37 -42.85 15.28
C ALA A 76 -16.78 -41.76 16.29
N ALA A 77 -17.91 -41.10 16.00
CA ALA A 77 -18.54 -40.14 16.91
C ALA A 77 -19.16 -40.85 18.12
N GLN A 78 -19.04 -40.27 19.31
CA GLN A 78 -19.54 -40.80 20.58
C GLN A 78 -20.35 -39.76 21.33
N ASP A 79 -21.47 -40.17 21.94
CA ASP A 79 -22.34 -39.23 22.64
C ASP A 79 -21.62 -38.50 23.78
N ASP A 80 -21.85 -37.19 23.86
CA ASP A 80 -21.36 -36.30 24.92
C ASP A 80 -22.41 -36.06 25.98
N SER A 81 -21.92 -35.75 27.19
CA SER A 81 -22.79 -35.32 28.28
C SER A 81 -22.14 -34.18 29.04
N ALA A 82 -22.91 -33.13 29.30
CA ALA A 82 -22.54 -32.03 30.17
C ALA A 82 -23.71 -31.68 31.10
N SER A 83 -23.45 -30.87 32.12
CA SER A 83 -24.49 -30.39 33.03
C SER A 83 -24.26 -28.94 33.38
N THR A 84 -25.35 -28.18 33.45
CA THR A 84 -25.37 -26.80 33.89
C THR A 84 -26.61 -26.53 34.75
N ASP A 85 -26.75 -25.32 35.27
CA ASP A 85 -28.01 -24.83 35.83
C ASP A 85 -28.71 -23.89 34.83
N GLU A 86 -29.99 -23.59 35.08
CA GLU A 86 -30.85 -22.86 34.14
C GLU A 86 -30.42 -21.41 33.85
N GLU A 87 -29.45 -20.89 34.60
CA GLU A 87 -28.93 -19.52 34.50
C GLU A 87 -27.50 -19.46 33.93
N ARG A 88 -26.91 -20.62 33.60
CA ARG A 88 -25.48 -20.74 33.36
C ARG A 88 -25.15 -21.33 32.00
N SER A 89 -24.37 -20.59 31.22
CA SER A 89 -23.74 -21.11 30.00
C SER A 89 -22.56 -22.02 30.32
N ILE A 90 -22.26 -22.98 29.43
CA ILE A 90 -21.13 -23.92 29.59
C ILE A 90 -20.47 -24.22 28.24
N LEU A 91 -19.18 -24.56 28.28
CA LEU A 91 -18.47 -25.13 27.13
C LEU A 91 -18.56 -26.66 27.14
N VAL A 92 -18.77 -27.24 25.96
CA VAL A 92 -18.83 -28.68 25.71
C VAL A 92 -17.90 -29.02 24.56
N ASP A 93 -16.83 -29.77 24.80
CA ASP A 93 -15.97 -30.30 23.75
C ASP A 93 -16.66 -31.48 23.06
N LEU A 94 -17.15 -31.27 21.83
CA LEU A 94 -17.93 -32.25 21.08
C LEU A 94 -17.08 -33.33 20.40
N ILE A 95 -15.77 -33.11 20.26
CA ILE A 95 -14.88 -34.03 19.53
C ILE A 95 -13.80 -34.64 20.42
N GLY A 96 -13.69 -34.22 21.68
CA GLY A 96 -12.68 -34.70 22.62
C GLY A 96 -12.76 -36.20 22.95
N ASN A 97 -13.94 -36.82 22.81
CA ASN A 97 -14.15 -38.26 22.97
C ASN A 97 -14.27 -39.01 21.63
N ASP A 98 -14.25 -38.30 20.51
CA ASP A 98 -14.40 -38.85 19.17
C ASP A 98 -13.06 -39.37 18.65
N THR A 99 -13.13 -40.36 17.75
CA THR A 99 -11.91 -40.95 17.19
C THR A 99 -12.02 -41.24 15.71
N ASP A 100 -10.91 -41.11 15.01
CA ASP A 100 -10.74 -41.65 13.68
C ASP A 100 -9.64 -42.73 13.67
N LYS A 101 -9.85 -43.81 12.91
CA LYS A 101 -8.91 -44.95 12.89
C LYS A 101 -7.68 -44.68 12.03
N ASN A 102 -7.77 -43.72 11.11
CA ASN A 102 -6.63 -43.22 10.35
C ASN A 102 -5.81 -42.21 11.19
N GLY A 103 -6.41 -41.65 12.24
CA GLY A 103 -5.84 -40.60 13.07
C GLY A 103 -6.01 -39.22 12.46
N ASP A 104 -6.97 -39.09 11.53
CA ASP A 104 -7.27 -37.83 10.87
C ASP A 104 -7.96 -36.87 11.86
N ALA A 105 -7.69 -35.56 11.71
CA ALA A 105 -8.37 -34.55 12.50
C ALA A 105 -9.88 -34.56 12.19
N LEU A 106 -10.68 -34.33 13.22
CA LEU A 106 -12.13 -34.29 13.12
C LEU A 106 -12.63 -32.84 13.21
N THR A 107 -13.64 -32.53 12.41
CA THR A 107 -14.30 -31.22 12.43
C THR A 107 -15.81 -31.39 12.54
N VAL A 108 -16.48 -30.57 13.35
CA VAL A 108 -17.95 -30.57 13.45
C VAL A 108 -18.54 -29.81 12.26
N THR A 109 -19.31 -30.49 11.42
CA THR A 109 -19.85 -29.99 10.14
C THR A 109 -21.35 -29.72 10.15
N ALA A 110 -22.08 -30.21 11.16
CA ALA A 110 -23.50 -29.92 11.32
C ALA A 110 -23.95 -30.00 12.78
N ILE A 111 -24.87 -29.12 13.18
CA ILE A 111 -25.61 -29.17 14.44
C ILE A 111 -27.10 -29.32 14.11
N ASN A 112 -27.78 -30.29 14.73
CA ASN A 112 -29.17 -30.65 14.48
C ASN A 112 -29.52 -30.85 13.00
N GLY A 113 -28.57 -31.39 12.24
CA GLY A 113 -28.69 -31.65 10.81
C GLY A 113 -28.66 -30.38 9.93
N GLN A 114 -28.41 -29.20 10.51
CA GLN A 114 -28.09 -27.99 9.75
C GLN A 114 -26.58 -27.86 9.62
N PRO A 115 -26.05 -27.42 8.46
CA PRO A 115 -24.63 -27.12 8.32
C PRO A 115 -24.17 -26.19 9.44
N ALA A 116 -23.11 -26.57 10.14
CA ALA A 116 -22.58 -25.77 11.21
C ALA A 116 -21.79 -24.61 10.62
N THR A 117 -22.13 -23.39 11.03
CA THR A 117 -21.33 -22.19 10.76
C THR A 117 -20.65 -21.83 12.06
N TYR A 118 -19.32 -21.77 12.07
CA TYR A 118 -18.58 -21.44 13.28
C TYR A 118 -18.90 -20.01 13.73
N ASN A 119 -18.91 -19.79 15.04
CA ASN A 119 -19.07 -18.49 15.69
C ASN A 119 -20.41 -17.76 15.41
N ILE A 120 -21.46 -18.49 15.04
CA ILE A 120 -22.83 -17.96 14.90
C ILE A 120 -23.72 -18.67 15.91
N TRP A 121 -24.57 -17.90 16.62
CA TRP A 121 -25.58 -18.47 17.50
C TRP A 121 -26.61 -19.29 16.73
N ILE A 122 -26.82 -20.53 17.18
CA ILE A 122 -27.79 -21.49 16.67
C ILE A 122 -28.87 -21.66 17.74
N ASP A 123 -30.09 -21.25 17.43
CA ASP A 123 -31.24 -21.46 18.29
C ASP A 123 -31.61 -22.95 18.33
N LEU A 124 -31.78 -23.49 19.54
CA LEU A 124 -32.16 -24.87 19.79
C LEU A 124 -33.68 -24.99 19.90
N PRO A 125 -34.26 -26.17 19.57
CA PRO A 125 -35.71 -26.40 19.68
C PRO A 125 -36.27 -26.22 21.10
N SER A 126 -35.43 -26.32 22.13
CA SER A 126 -35.75 -26.07 23.53
C SER A 126 -36.03 -24.58 23.82
N GLY A 127 -35.51 -23.67 23.00
CA GLY A 127 -35.44 -22.23 23.26
C GLY A 127 -34.07 -21.75 23.77
N ALA A 128 -33.19 -22.68 24.14
CA ALA A 128 -31.77 -22.41 24.40
C ALA A 128 -31.06 -22.05 23.09
N ARG A 129 -29.80 -21.62 23.18
CA ARG A 129 -28.95 -21.36 22.01
C ARG A 129 -27.56 -21.92 22.21
N CYS A 130 -26.84 -22.15 21.12
CA CYS A 130 -25.45 -22.60 21.17
C CYS A 130 -24.58 -21.95 20.11
N LEU A 131 -23.27 -21.90 20.35
CA LEU A 131 -22.27 -21.34 19.44
C LEU A 131 -21.11 -22.33 19.32
N LEU A 132 -20.77 -22.73 18.08
CA LEU A 132 -19.73 -23.72 17.79
C LEU A 132 -18.43 -23.02 17.38
N TYR A 133 -17.32 -23.39 18.02
CA TYR A 133 -15.98 -22.91 17.69
C TYR A 133 -15.29 -23.85 16.68
N PRO A 134 -14.32 -23.34 15.88
CA PRO A 134 -13.59 -24.14 14.88
C PRO A 134 -12.81 -25.34 15.45
N ASP A 135 -12.45 -25.27 16.74
CA ASP A 135 -11.75 -26.34 17.45
C ASP A 135 -12.68 -27.50 17.87
N GLY A 136 -13.99 -27.39 17.63
CA GLY A 136 -15.00 -28.40 17.99
C GLY A 136 -15.65 -28.17 19.35
N THR A 137 -15.28 -27.11 20.08
CA THR A 137 -15.93 -26.72 21.33
C THR A 137 -17.27 -26.03 21.05
N LEU A 138 -18.29 -26.29 21.87
CA LEU A 138 -19.62 -25.70 21.80
C LEU A 138 -19.93 -24.90 23.08
N LEU A 139 -20.21 -23.60 22.97
CA LEU A 139 -20.82 -22.81 24.04
C LEU A 139 -22.33 -23.04 24.02
N TYR A 140 -22.89 -23.61 25.10
CA TYR A 140 -24.32 -23.82 25.30
C TYR A 140 -24.85 -22.78 26.30
N ASP A 141 -25.90 -22.05 25.94
CA ASP A 141 -26.57 -21.04 26.75
C ASP A 141 -28.06 -21.41 26.93
N PRO A 142 -28.53 -21.69 28.16
CA PRO A 142 -29.95 -21.94 28.45
C PRO A 142 -30.91 -20.87 27.94
N ASN A 143 -30.46 -19.61 27.82
CA ASN A 143 -31.21 -18.47 27.27
C ASN A 143 -32.61 -18.29 27.87
N GLY A 144 -32.75 -18.53 29.17
CA GLY A 144 -34.02 -18.47 29.90
C GLY A 144 -35.08 -19.48 29.41
N ALA A 145 -34.69 -20.52 28.67
CA ALA A 145 -35.62 -21.53 28.17
C ALA A 145 -36.10 -22.49 29.27
N PHE A 146 -35.39 -22.54 30.40
CA PHE A 146 -35.60 -23.53 31.46
C PHE A 146 -36.14 -22.99 32.78
N GLU A 147 -36.46 -21.69 32.87
CA GLU A 147 -37.05 -20.92 34.02
C GLU A 147 -38.28 -21.53 34.71
N ILE A 148 -38.79 -22.63 34.18
CA ILE A 148 -39.92 -23.38 34.74
C ILE A 148 -39.47 -24.46 35.73
N LEU A 149 -38.17 -24.75 35.83
CA LEU A 149 -37.64 -25.78 36.73
C LEU A 149 -37.52 -25.23 38.16
N ASP A 150 -38.16 -25.88 39.12
CA ASP A 150 -37.93 -25.56 40.54
C ASP A 150 -36.60 -26.19 41.05
N ASP A 151 -36.06 -25.68 42.17
CA ASP A 151 -34.90 -26.27 42.86
C ASP A 151 -34.94 -27.80 42.99
N GLY A 152 -33.91 -28.44 42.47
CA GLY A 152 -33.76 -29.89 42.44
C GLY A 152 -34.56 -30.61 41.34
N GLN A 153 -35.22 -29.88 40.44
CA GLN A 153 -35.70 -30.40 39.16
C GLN A 153 -34.59 -30.32 38.11
N THR A 154 -34.67 -31.18 37.10
CA THR A 154 -33.73 -31.18 35.97
C THR A 154 -34.47 -31.41 34.66
N ALA A 155 -33.96 -30.86 33.57
CA ALA A 155 -34.36 -31.16 32.20
C ALA A 155 -33.13 -31.48 31.36
N ASP A 156 -33.25 -32.39 30.39
CA ASP A 156 -32.20 -32.63 29.41
C ASP A 156 -32.53 -31.89 28.12
N ASP A 157 -31.57 -31.11 27.63
CA ASP A 157 -31.55 -30.58 26.27
C ASP A 157 -30.61 -31.41 25.42
N ILE A 158 -31.06 -31.84 24.25
CA ILE A 158 -30.34 -32.81 23.43
C ILE A 158 -30.19 -32.26 22.03
N LEU A 159 -28.94 -32.08 21.61
CA LEU A 159 -28.60 -31.73 20.23
C LEU A 159 -27.83 -32.88 19.58
N SER A 160 -28.00 -33.02 18.27
CA SER A 160 -27.18 -33.92 17.44
C SER A 160 -26.09 -33.14 16.74
N TYR A 161 -24.90 -33.71 16.59
CA TYR A 161 -23.81 -33.10 15.83
C TYR A 161 -23.21 -34.12 14.85
N THR A 162 -22.66 -33.61 13.74
CA THR A 162 -22.01 -34.45 12.71
C THR A 162 -20.55 -34.06 12.57
N VAL A 163 -19.65 -35.02 12.75
CA VAL A 163 -18.22 -34.84 12.50
C VAL A 163 -17.83 -35.38 11.14
N SER A 164 -16.82 -34.76 10.53
CA SER A 164 -16.17 -35.21 9.31
C SER A 164 -14.68 -35.40 9.54
N ASP A 165 -14.10 -36.41 8.88
CA ASP A 165 -12.64 -36.49 8.70
C ASP A 165 -12.18 -35.63 7.50
N SER A 166 -10.86 -35.54 7.35
CA SER A 166 -10.18 -34.85 6.24
C SER A 166 -10.48 -35.41 4.84
N SER A 167 -11.07 -36.61 4.76
CA SER A 167 -11.46 -37.28 3.51
C SER A 167 -12.95 -37.11 3.19
N GLY A 168 -13.70 -36.41 4.05
CA GLY A 168 -15.12 -36.13 3.89
C GLY A 168 -16.07 -37.23 4.32
N ALA A 169 -15.59 -38.28 5.01
CA ALA A 169 -16.49 -39.27 5.62
C ALA A 169 -17.03 -38.74 6.94
N THR A 170 -18.31 -39.01 7.22
CA THR A 170 -19.03 -38.39 8.34
C THR A 170 -19.64 -39.39 9.31
N SER A 171 -19.83 -38.94 10.55
CA SER A 171 -20.46 -39.70 11.63
C SER A 171 -21.27 -38.75 12.52
N THR A 172 -22.33 -39.25 13.16
CA THR A 172 -23.24 -38.42 13.97
C THR A 172 -23.34 -38.99 15.38
N ALA A 173 -23.33 -38.10 16.37
CA ALA A 173 -23.58 -38.40 17.78
C ALA A 173 -24.47 -37.30 18.41
N THR A 174 -24.76 -37.43 19.69
CA THR A 174 -25.59 -36.48 20.44
C THR A 174 -24.85 -35.91 21.64
N ALA A 175 -25.04 -34.62 21.90
CA ALA A 175 -24.66 -34.00 23.16
C ALA A 175 -25.91 -33.81 24.02
N THR A 176 -25.90 -34.41 25.21
CA THR A 176 -26.96 -34.27 26.21
C THR A 176 -26.51 -33.29 27.29
N ILE A 177 -27.20 -32.17 27.41
CA ILE A 177 -26.95 -31.16 28.43
C ILE A 177 -28.06 -31.28 29.49
N THR A 178 -27.70 -31.71 30.70
CA THR A 178 -28.63 -31.74 31.82
C THR A 178 -28.64 -30.36 32.50
N VAL A 179 -29.75 -29.64 32.36
CA VAL A 179 -30.02 -28.33 32.99
C VAL A 179 -30.73 -28.55 34.32
N MET A 180 -30.18 -28.00 35.41
CA MET A 180 -30.74 -28.10 36.76
C MET A 180 -31.47 -26.80 37.13
N GLY A 181 -32.68 -26.92 37.66
CA GLY A 181 -33.42 -25.78 38.23
C GLY A 181 -32.83 -25.36 39.57
N LEU A 182 -32.75 -24.06 39.80
CA LEU A 182 -32.30 -23.45 41.04
C LEU A 182 -33.46 -22.79 41.78
N THR A 183 -33.22 -22.36 43.02
CA THR A 183 -34.15 -21.42 43.68
C THR A 183 -33.80 -20.02 43.20
N ASP A 184 -34.73 -19.30 42.57
CA ASP A 184 -34.60 -17.87 42.29
C ASP A 184 -34.16 -17.11 43.55
N LEU A 185 -32.89 -16.77 43.61
CA LEU A 185 -32.36 -15.92 44.66
C LEU A 185 -32.75 -14.47 44.33
N PRO A 186 -33.06 -13.62 45.33
CA PRO A 186 -33.17 -12.19 45.07
C PRO A 186 -31.87 -11.70 44.40
N PRO A 187 -31.92 -10.72 43.48
CA PRO A 187 -30.77 -10.29 42.67
C PRO A 187 -29.49 -9.92 43.44
N GLU A 188 -29.58 -9.73 44.75
CA GLU A 188 -28.46 -9.44 45.66
C GLU A 188 -27.69 -10.71 46.12
N GLU A 189 -28.17 -11.92 45.83
CA GLU A 189 -27.53 -13.20 46.17
C GLU A 189 -27.14 -14.08 44.96
N LEU A 190 -27.35 -13.62 43.72
CA LEU A 190 -26.78 -14.25 42.53
C LEU A 190 -25.24 -14.14 42.58
N PRO A 191 -24.48 -15.16 42.08
CA PRO A 191 -23.06 -14.97 41.87
C PRO A 191 -22.87 -13.73 41.00
N ALA A 192 -22.16 -12.71 41.50
CA ALA A 192 -21.84 -11.56 40.68
C ALA A 192 -21.01 -12.07 39.50
N GLY A 193 -21.53 -11.91 38.28
CA GLY A 193 -20.83 -12.25 37.05
C GLY A 193 -19.55 -11.41 36.87
N PRO A 194 -18.87 -11.55 35.73
CA PRO A 194 -17.70 -10.74 35.46
C PRO A 194 -18.05 -9.25 35.53
N ASP A 195 -17.08 -8.45 35.96
CA ASP A 195 -17.12 -6.99 36.00
C ASP A 195 -16.03 -6.51 35.04
N ALA A 196 -16.43 -6.27 33.79
CA ALA A 196 -15.56 -5.78 32.73
C ALA A 196 -15.41 -4.26 32.86
N ILE A 197 -14.18 -3.75 32.81
CA ILE A 197 -13.87 -2.36 33.08
C ILE A 197 -13.15 -1.75 31.88
N ASN A 198 -13.61 -0.58 31.44
CA ASN A 198 -13.00 0.11 30.31
C ASN A 198 -11.49 0.30 30.45
N ASP A 199 -10.80 0.09 29.34
CA ASP A 199 -9.37 0.19 29.19
C ASP A 199 -8.98 1.42 28.38
N PHE A 200 -7.77 1.89 28.64
CA PHE A 200 -7.22 3.07 27.98
C PHE A 200 -5.76 2.81 27.62
N ALA A 201 -5.38 3.24 26.42
CA ALA A 201 -4.00 3.29 26.01
C ALA A 201 -3.72 4.57 25.21
N ASP A 202 -2.45 4.97 25.25
CA ASP A 202 -1.93 6.04 24.42
C ASP A 202 -0.89 5.43 23.50
N THR A 203 -0.93 5.79 22.23
CA THR A 203 0.13 5.49 21.28
C THR A 203 0.27 6.62 20.29
N ASP A 204 1.11 6.40 19.30
CA ASP A 204 1.18 7.25 18.13
C ASP A 204 0.94 6.44 16.84
N GLU A 205 0.68 7.14 15.73
CA GLU A 205 0.21 6.52 14.48
C GLU A 205 1.21 5.55 13.84
N ASN A 206 2.46 5.51 14.30
CA ASN A 206 3.51 4.62 13.80
C ASN A 206 3.92 3.55 14.83
N THR A 207 3.37 3.60 16.04
CA THR A 207 3.80 2.75 17.15
C THR A 207 2.71 1.78 17.55
N PRO A 208 2.97 0.46 17.49
CA PRO A 208 2.04 -0.52 18.03
C PRO A 208 1.99 -0.46 19.56
N VAL A 209 0.80 -0.63 20.14
CA VAL A 209 0.60 -0.61 21.60
C VAL A 209 -0.15 -1.84 22.07
N GLY A 210 0.27 -2.40 23.20
CA GLY A 210 -0.39 -3.53 23.85
C GLY A 210 -1.29 -3.09 25.00
N VAL A 211 -2.52 -3.59 25.04
CA VAL A 211 -3.51 -3.35 26.09
C VAL A 211 -4.03 -4.68 26.62
N ASN A 212 -3.76 -5.01 27.88
CA ASN A 212 -4.31 -6.21 28.49
C ASN A 212 -5.64 -5.91 29.19
N VAL A 213 -6.72 -6.23 28.48
CA VAL A 213 -8.09 -5.96 28.90
C VAL A 213 -8.54 -6.77 30.12
N LEU A 214 -7.81 -7.83 30.50
CA LEU A 214 -8.19 -8.66 31.66
C LEU A 214 -7.57 -8.20 32.98
N THR A 215 -6.70 -7.18 32.95
CA THR A 215 -5.89 -6.80 34.14
C THR A 215 -6.64 -5.98 35.17
N ASN A 216 -7.58 -5.15 34.72
CA ASN A 216 -8.46 -4.31 35.53
C ASN A 216 -9.83 -4.98 35.77
N ASP A 217 -10.20 -5.96 34.97
CA ASP A 217 -11.42 -6.74 35.13
C ASP A 217 -11.42 -7.63 36.38
N ALA A 218 -12.61 -7.89 36.90
CA ALA A 218 -12.79 -8.74 38.07
C ALA A 218 -13.80 -9.86 37.82
N ASP A 219 -13.45 -11.04 38.33
CA ASP A 219 -14.37 -12.13 38.58
C ASP A 219 -14.61 -12.19 40.10
N PRO A 220 -15.74 -11.65 40.61
CA PRO A 220 -16.02 -11.59 42.05
C PRO A 220 -16.20 -12.98 42.69
N VAL A 221 -16.51 -14.00 41.90
CA VAL A 221 -16.74 -15.38 42.36
C VAL A 221 -15.50 -16.26 42.22
N GLY A 222 -14.53 -15.81 41.41
CA GLY A 222 -13.24 -16.44 41.19
C GLY A 222 -13.32 -17.62 40.22
N GLY A 223 -12.26 -17.79 39.44
CA GLY A 223 -12.26 -18.71 38.29
C GLY A 223 -11.42 -18.18 37.14
N GLY A 224 -11.33 -16.84 37.06
CA GLY A 224 -10.56 -16.16 36.02
C GLY A 224 -11.47 -15.80 34.84
N LEU A 225 -11.00 -14.85 34.03
CA LEU A 225 -11.72 -14.32 32.90
C LEU A 225 -11.07 -14.75 31.59
N THR A 226 -11.89 -14.95 30.57
CA THR A 226 -11.44 -15.23 29.20
C THR A 226 -12.02 -14.18 28.28
N LEU A 227 -11.18 -13.53 27.48
CA LEU A 227 -11.65 -12.68 26.39
C LEU A 227 -12.28 -13.55 25.30
N ILE A 228 -13.55 -13.29 24.96
CA ILE A 228 -14.31 -14.12 24.01
C ILE A 228 -14.80 -13.34 22.79
N ALA A 229 -14.88 -12.01 22.83
CA ALA A 229 -15.29 -11.22 21.67
C ALA A 229 -14.69 -9.81 21.63
N ILE A 230 -14.56 -9.23 20.43
CA ILE A 230 -14.25 -7.82 20.16
C ILE A 230 -15.30 -7.28 19.18
N ASN A 231 -15.95 -6.16 19.49
CA ASN A 231 -17.06 -5.59 18.72
C ASN A 231 -18.19 -6.61 18.44
N GLY A 232 -18.41 -7.56 19.36
CA GLY A 232 -19.39 -8.64 19.21
C GLY A 232 -18.96 -9.76 18.25
N ILE A 233 -17.73 -9.72 17.73
CA ILE A 233 -17.12 -10.78 16.91
C ILE A 233 -16.35 -11.70 17.86
N ALA A 234 -16.63 -13.00 17.82
CA ALA A 234 -15.93 -13.96 18.68
C ALA A 234 -14.43 -14.05 18.34
N VAL A 235 -13.57 -14.11 19.37
CA VAL A 235 -12.11 -14.12 19.23
C VAL A 235 -11.47 -15.21 20.09
N SER A 236 -10.26 -15.62 19.69
CA SER A 236 -9.38 -16.50 20.47
C SER A 236 -7.92 -16.04 20.36
N ALA A 237 -7.03 -16.59 21.17
CA ALA A 237 -5.61 -16.30 21.09
C ALA A 237 -5.06 -16.56 19.67
N GLY A 238 -4.34 -15.57 19.13
CA GLY A 238 -3.83 -15.53 17.76
C GLY A 238 -4.80 -14.93 16.74
N SER A 239 -6.00 -14.48 17.13
CA SER A 239 -6.93 -13.80 16.22
C SER A 239 -6.39 -12.44 15.79
N GLU A 240 -6.59 -12.08 14.52
CA GLU A 240 -6.33 -10.76 13.95
C GLU A 240 -7.66 -10.11 13.56
N ILE A 241 -7.88 -8.86 13.96
CA ILE A 241 -9.13 -8.13 13.72
C ILE A 241 -8.83 -6.78 13.08
N GLY A 242 -9.45 -6.50 11.94
CA GLY A 242 -9.41 -5.18 11.32
C GLY A 242 -10.44 -4.24 11.93
N LEU A 243 -10.08 -2.99 12.14
CA LEU A 243 -10.94 -1.93 12.64
C LEU A 243 -11.42 -1.02 11.50
N GLY A 244 -12.48 -0.24 11.77
CA GLY A 244 -13.06 0.68 10.78
C GLY A 244 -12.11 1.80 10.35
N SER A 245 -11.08 2.09 11.15
CA SER A 245 -9.99 3.00 10.81
C SER A 245 -8.93 2.39 9.90
N GLY A 246 -9.00 1.09 9.58
CA GLY A 246 -7.95 0.38 8.85
C GLY A 246 -6.84 -0.19 9.75
N ALA A 247 -6.81 0.16 11.05
CA ALA A 247 -5.91 -0.43 12.04
C ALA A 247 -6.21 -1.92 12.29
N THR A 248 -5.25 -2.66 12.86
CA THR A 248 -5.43 -4.08 13.21
C THR A 248 -5.19 -4.36 14.70
N LEU A 249 -5.84 -5.41 15.22
CA LEU A 249 -5.70 -5.92 16.57
C LEU A 249 -5.26 -7.39 16.55
N HIS A 250 -4.13 -7.68 17.19
CA HIS A 250 -3.68 -9.04 17.47
C HIS A 250 -4.04 -9.47 18.89
N VAL A 251 -4.72 -10.61 19.04
CA VAL A 251 -5.18 -11.14 20.34
C VAL A 251 -4.14 -12.09 20.94
N GLY A 252 -3.55 -11.74 22.08
CA GLY A 252 -2.59 -12.55 22.83
C GLY A 252 -3.22 -13.63 23.71
N GLU A 253 -2.43 -14.64 24.09
CA GLU A 253 -2.86 -15.76 24.96
C GLU A 253 -3.31 -15.33 26.37
N ASP A 254 -2.86 -14.17 26.84
CA ASP A 254 -3.14 -13.64 28.18
C ASP A 254 -4.20 -12.52 28.19
N GLY A 255 -4.91 -12.32 27.08
CA GLY A 255 -5.88 -11.24 26.90
C GLY A 255 -5.25 -9.89 26.49
N THR A 256 -3.94 -9.84 26.22
CA THR A 256 -3.32 -8.63 25.65
C THR A 256 -3.73 -8.44 24.20
N LEU A 257 -4.32 -7.30 23.88
CA LEU A 257 -4.61 -6.84 22.54
C LEU A 257 -3.48 -5.96 22.05
N THR A 258 -2.80 -6.35 20.98
CA THR A 258 -1.80 -5.49 20.33
C THR A 258 -2.47 -4.72 19.21
N TYR A 259 -2.64 -3.42 19.42
CA TYR A 259 -3.15 -2.49 18.43
C TYR A 259 -2.02 -1.99 17.54
N GLN A 260 -2.18 -2.19 16.24
CA GLN A 260 -1.32 -1.68 15.18
C GLN A 260 -2.09 -0.59 14.43
N PRO A 261 -1.71 0.69 14.58
CA PRO A 261 -2.34 1.75 13.79
C PRO A 261 -2.09 1.55 12.29
N ASN A 262 -3.03 2.01 11.46
CA ASN A 262 -2.83 2.18 10.03
C ASN A 262 -2.62 3.68 9.74
N PRO A 263 -1.40 4.10 9.35
CA PRO A 263 -1.10 5.49 9.09
C PRO A 263 -1.94 6.11 7.96
N ASN A 264 -2.41 5.30 6.99
CA ASN A 264 -3.25 5.71 5.85
C ASN A 264 -4.77 5.64 6.14
N GLY A 265 -5.11 5.40 7.41
CA GLY A 265 -6.48 5.21 7.86
C GLY A 265 -7.21 6.50 8.24
N PHE A 266 -8.35 6.37 8.91
CA PHE A 266 -9.14 7.50 9.46
C PHE A 266 -8.33 8.50 10.32
N LEU A 267 -7.15 8.11 10.78
CA LEU A 267 -6.28 8.85 11.69
C LEU A 267 -5.51 10.00 11.00
N GLU A 268 -5.32 9.93 9.69
CA GLU A 268 -4.59 10.92 8.88
C GLU A 268 -5.31 12.27 8.77
N HIS A 269 -6.64 12.28 8.95
CA HIS A 269 -7.45 13.50 8.84
C HIS A 269 -7.45 14.38 10.09
N THR A 270 -6.64 14.06 11.09
CA THR A 270 -6.61 14.79 12.37
C THR A 270 -5.21 15.25 12.73
N PRO A 271 -4.83 16.50 12.38
CA PRO A 271 -3.55 17.13 12.75
C PRO A 271 -3.30 17.25 14.26
N THR A 272 -4.22 16.76 15.10
CA THR A 272 -4.16 16.78 16.56
C THR A 272 -4.14 15.39 17.18
N GLY A 273 -4.05 14.33 16.37
CA GLY A 273 -4.33 12.95 16.77
C GLY A 273 -5.83 12.64 16.77
N ALA A 274 -6.15 11.35 16.86
CA ALA A 274 -7.50 10.81 16.88
C ALA A 274 -7.66 9.76 17.98
N THR A 275 -8.91 9.49 18.36
CA THR A 275 -9.25 8.45 19.34
C THR A 275 -9.94 7.32 18.59
N GLU A 276 -9.46 6.09 18.78
CA GLU A 276 -10.09 4.86 18.32
C GLU A 276 -10.79 4.16 19.49
N SER A 277 -11.96 3.55 19.25
CA SER A 277 -12.72 2.89 20.31
C SER A 277 -13.39 1.62 19.81
N PHE A 278 -13.25 0.53 20.57
CA PHE A 278 -13.91 -0.74 20.31
C PHE A 278 -14.38 -1.41 21.60
N SER A 279 -15.38 -2.28 21.53
CA SER A 279 -15.84 -3.06 22.68
C SER A 279 -15.17 -4.43 22.76
N TYR A 280 -15.10 -4.99 23.96
CA TYR A 280 -14.69 -6.38 24.19
C TYR A 280 -15.61 -7.06 25.19
N THR A 281 -15.74 -8.39 25.09
CA THR A 281 -16.58 -9.20 25.98
C THR A 281 -15.75 -10.26 26.65
N VAL A 282 -15.89 -10.39 27.97
CA VAL A 282 -15.24 -11.40 28.79
C VAL A 282 -16.24 -12.41 29.32
N LEU A 283 -15.79 -13.65 29.47
CA LEU A 283 -16.54 -14.77 30.03
C LEU A 283 -15.87 -15.22 31.32
N ASP A 284 -16.64 -15.38 32.39
CA ASP A 284 -16.16 -16.03 33.61
C ASP A 284 -16.18 -17.56 33.48
N ALA A 285 -15.56 -18.27 34.43
CA ALA A 285 -15.61 -19.74 34.49
C ALA A 285 -17.03 -20.28 34.73
N GLN A 286 -17.97 -19.37 34.99
CA GLN A 286 -19.38 -19.60 35.22
C GLN A 286 -20.26 -19.29 34.03
N GLY A 287 -19.67 -19.00 32.86
CA GLY A 287 -20.42 -18.79 31.63
C GLY A 287 -21.19 -17.48 31.58
N ASN A 288 -20.97 -16.57 32.54
CA ASN A 288 -21.54 -15.24 32.53
C ASN A 288 -20.64 -14.31 31.70
N GLU A 289 -21.27 -13.40 30.97
CA GLU A 289 -20.58 -12.43 30.12
C GLU A 289 -20.71 -11.01 30.68
N ASP A 290 -19.68 -10.19 30.49
CA ASP A 290 -19.77 -8.74 30.63
C ASP A 290 -18.93 -8.06 29.55
N THR A 291 -19.24 -6.80 29.23
CA THR A 291 -18.66 -6.06 28.10
C THR A 291 -18.20 -4.68 28.52
N ALA A 292 -16.99 -4.32 28.11
CA ALA A 292 -16.41 -3.00 28.29
C ALA A 292 -15.82 -2.48 26.99
N THR A 293 -15.20 -1.30 27.02
CA THR A 293 -14.57 -0.68 25.85
C THR A 293 -13.09 -0.41 26.06
N VAL A 294 -12.31 -0.54 25.00
CA VAL A 294 -10.96 0.01 24.92
C VAL A 294 -11.03 1.33 24.16
N GLU A 295 -10.45 2.38 24.74
CA GLU A 295 -10.22 3.66 24.08
C GLU A 295 -8.71 3.84 23.88
N ILE A 296 -8.29 4.12 22.64
CA ILE A 296 -6.89 4.35 22.29
C ILE A 296 -6.76 5.77 21.75
N ASP A 297 -6.07 6.62 22.49
CA ASP A 297 -5.67 7.93 21.99
C ASP A 297 -4.40 7.75 21.14
N VAL A 298 -4.55 7.99 19.83
CA VAL A 298 -3.47 7.94 18.85
C VAL A 298 -3.00 9.36 18.59
N ALA A 299 -1.86 9.71 19.16
CA ALA A 299 -1.19 10.95 18.85
C ALA A 299 -0.65 10.93 17.42
N HIS A 300 -0.80 12.02 16.71
CA HIS A 300 -0.03 12.26 15.49
C HIS A 300 1.45 12.40 15.86
N VAL A 301 2.35 11.65 15.21
CA VAL A 301 3.80 11.87 15.39
C VAL A 301 4.21 12.93 14.40
N ASP A 302 4.65 14.05 14.94
CA ASP A 302 5.38 15.04 14.18
C ASP A 302 6.72 14.43 13.72
N ASN A 303 6.76 13.89 12.50
CA ASN A 303 7.99 13.43 11.87
C ASN A 303 8.85 14.59 11.33
N SER A 304 8.58 15.84 11.73
CA SER A 304 9.48 16.99 11.51
C SER A 304 10.74 16.94 12.38
N ALA A 305 11.44 15.80 12.36
CA ALA A 305 12.88 15.89 12.49
C ALA A 305 13.36 16.97 11.49
N PRO A 306 14.25 17.89 11.88
CA PRO A 306 14.86 18.75 10.87
C PRO A 306 15.49 17.83 9.81
N PRO A 307 15.40 18.19 8.51
CA PRO A 307 15.80 17.30 7.43
C PRO A 307 17.10 16.63 7.73
N ALA A 308 17.14 15.30 7.62
CA ALA A 308 18.40 14.58 7.62
C ALA A 308 19.34 15.31 6.65
N GLU A 309 20.58 15.62 7.07
CA GLU A 309 21.49 16.41 6.22
C GLU A 309 21.59 15.77 4.83
N GLY A 310 20.97 16.40 3.82
CA GLY A 310 20.98 15.93 2.43
C GLY A 310 19.61 15.65 1.81
N THR A 311 18.55 15.40 2.59
CA THR A 311 17.20 15.15 2.03
C THR A 311 16.44 16.48 1.88
N PRO A 312 15.85 16.78 0.71
CA PRO A 312 15.04 17.98 0.54
C PRO A 312 13.77 17.97 1.40
N TYR A 313 13.33 19.13 1.88
CA TYR A 313 12.15 19.24 2.76
C TYR A 313 10.87 18.70 2.12
N TYR A 314 10.71 18.85 0.81
CA TYR A 314 9.53 18.38 0.08
C TYR A 314 9.51 16.86 -0.10
N VAL A 315 10.66 16.21 -0.06
CA VAL A 315 10.77 14.74 -0.03
C VAL A 315 10.41 14.25 1.37
N GLU A 316 10.99 14.84 2.41
CA GLU A 316 10.68 14.50 3.80
C GLU A 316 9.20 14.75 4.15
N ALA A 317 8.59 15.78 3.56
CA ALA A 317 7.19 16.10 3.80
C ALA A 317 6.20 15.01 3.37
N ILE A 318 6.59 14.11 2.47
CA ILE A 318 5.75 12.99 2.01
C ILE A 318 6.42 11.64 2.23
N LEU A 319 7.48 11.57 3.05
CA LEU A 319 8.12 10.32 3.42
C LEU A 319 7.99 10.07 4.93
N PRO A 320 7.30 9.00 5.34
CA PRO A 320 7.12 8.69 6.75
C PRO A 320 8.42 8.17 7.38
N ASP A 321 9.06 7.20 6.76
CA ASP A 321 10.36 6.66 7.17
C ASP A 321 11.01 6.01 5.95
N ASP A 322 12.32 6.16 5.81
CA ASP A 322 13.07 5.50 4.74
C ASP A 322 12.85 3.99 4.78
N THR A 323 12.64 3.37 5.96
CA THR A 323 12.50 1.91 6.07
C THR A 323 11.23 1.31 5.46
N LEU A 324 10.18 2.11 5.22
CA LEU A 324 8.91 1.66 4.67
C LEU A 324 8.95 1.62 3.14
N ARG A 325 9.80 0.76 2.59
CA ARG A 325 10.03 0.61 1.14
C ARG A 325 10.23 -0.85 0.75
N LEU A 326 9.90 -1.18 -0.50
CA LEU A 326 9.90 -2.56 -1.01
C LEU A 326 11.31 -3.19 -1.10
N ASN A 327 12.34 -2.38 -1.37
CA ASN A 327 13.72 -2.83 -1.50
C ASN A 327 14.46 -2.89 -0.14
N TYR A 328 13.79 -2.71 0.99
CA TYR A 328 14.45 -2.81 2.29
C TYR A 328 14.94 -4.27 2.52
N PRO A 329 16.14 -4.52 3.08
CA PRO A 329 17.08 -3.60 3.75
C PRO A 329 18.16 -2.98 2.85
N ASP A 330 18.05 -3.07 1.53
CA ASP A 330 19.08 -2.55 0.63
C ASP A 330 19.25 -1.04 0.76
N GLU A 331 20.33 -0.47 0.23
CA GLU A 331 20.61 0.97 0.41
C GLU A 331 19.49 1.82 -0.20
N VAL A 332 19.06 2.89 0.50
CA VAL A 332 18.10 3.87 -0.04
C VAL A 332 18.64 4.43 -1.36
N GLY A 333 17.77 4.59 -2.35
CA GLY A 333 18.16 5.03 -3.69
C GLY A 333 18.64 3.90 -4.61
N THR A 334 18.39 2.63 -4.25
CA THR A 334 18.67 1.48 -5.11
C THR A 334 17.38 0.86 -5.66
N GLY A 335 17.43 0.37 -6.90
CA GLY A 335 16.27 -0.26 -7.54
C GLY A 335 16.01 -1.68 -7.04
N ASP A 336 14.84 -2.21 -7.39
CA ASP A 336 14.47 -3.61 -7.16
C ASP A 336 13.47 -4.12 -8.21
N THR A 337 13.31 -5.44 -8.30
CA THR A 337 12.23 -6.07 -9.07
C THR A 337 11.06 -6.38 -8.17
N VAL A 338 9.94 -5.68 -8.37
CA VAL A 338 8.72 -5.83 -7.60
C VAL A 338 7.73 -6.70 -8.35
N THR A 339 7.16 -7.72 -7.70
CA THR A 339 6.11 -8.54 -8.31
C THR A 339 4.73 -8.02 -7.96
N PHE A 340 3.81 -8.02 -8.94
CA PHE A 340 2.43 -7.60 -8.70
C PHE A 340 1.42 -8.55 -9.35
N ALA A 341 0.18 -8.53 -8.86
CA ALA A 341 -0.92 -9.29 -9.46
C ALA A 341 -2.28 -8.64 -9.19
N PHE A 342 -3.28 -9.08 -9.96
CA PHE A 342 -4.67 -8.69 -9.78
C PHE A 342 -5.43 -9.79 -9.06
N ALA A 343 -6.15 -9.46 -7.99
CA ALA A 343 -6.94 -10.41 -7.24
C ALA A 343 -8.13 -10.93 -8.08
N ASP A 344 -8.22 -12.26 -8.24
CA ASP A 344 -9.41 -12.94 -8.80
C ASP A 344 -10.41 -13.37 -7.70
N GLU A 345 -9.93 -13.45 -6.47
CA GLU A 345 -10.68 -13.68 -5.23
C GLU A 345 -9.97 -12.94 -4.08
N THR A 346 -10.66 -12.71 -2.97
CA THR A 346 -10.03 -12.08 -1.80
C THR A 346 -8.86 -12.95 -1.33
N PRO A 347 -7.64 -12.40 -1.18
CA PRO A 347 -6.47 -13.20 -0.80
C PRO A 347 -6.67 -13.95 0.52
N PHE A 348 -6.14 -15.18 0.61
CA PHE A 348 -6.40 -16.11 1.73
C PHE A 348 -6.02 -15.56 3.11
N TYR A 349 -5.11 -14.59 3.13
CA TYR A 349 -4.61 -13.96 4.35
C TYR A 349 -5.56 -12.87 4.86
N TYR A 350 -6.47 -12.33 4.05
CA TYR A 350 -7.58 -11.53 4.55
C TYR A 350 -8.64 -12.43 5.19
N TRP A 351 -8.93 -12.19 6.47
CA TRP A 351 -10.00 -12.89 7.16
C TRP A 351 -11.37 -12.42 6.67
N SER A 352 -12.39 -13.29 6.75
CA SER A 352 -13.68 -13.13 6.06
C SER A 352 -14.56 -11.94 6.47
N GLY A 353 -14.22 -11.22 7.52
CA GLY A 353 -14.91 -9.98 7.94
C GLY A 353 -14.05 -8.72 7.81
N SER A 354 -12.87 -8.81 7.19
CA SER A 354 -12.11 -7.63 6.77
C SER A 354 -12.84 -6.89 5.64
N PHE A 355 -12.49 -5.61 5.45
CA PHE A 355 -13.10 -4.80 4.38
C PHE A 355 -12.87 -5.42 3.00
N ALA A 356 -11.76 -6.13 2.77
CA ALA A 356 -11.41 -6.75 1.49
C ALA A 356 -12.42 -7.85 1.04
N TRP A 357 -13.22 -8.39 1.97
CA TRP A 357 -14.32 -9.31 1.65
C TRP A 357 -15.64 -8.60 1.36
N ASN A 358 -15.78 -7.35 1.81
CA ASN A 358 -17.00 -6.58 1.63
C ASN A 358 -17.07 -6.13 0.16
N GLY A 359 -18.04 -6.64 -0.58
CA GLY A 359 -18.25 -6.22 -1.97
C GLY A 359 -17.09 -6.50 -2.92
N PHE A 360 -16.24 -7.50 -2.62
CA PHE A 360 -15.06 -7.83 -3.43
C PHE A 360 -15.38 -7.91 -4.94
N GLN A 361 -14.56 -7.23 -5.74
CA GLN A 361 -14.58 -7.32 -7.20
C GLN A 361 -13.15 -7.41 -7.75
N ALA A 362 -12.96 -8.25 -8.76
CA ALA A 362 -11.73 -8.28 -9.54
C ALA A 362 -11.65 -7.05 -10.45
N PHE A 363 -10.44 -6.53 -10.66
CA PHE A 363 -10.19 -5.46 -11.62
C PHE A 363 -10.63 -5.88 -13.03
N SER A 364 -11.35 -4.99 -13.71
CA SER A 364 -11.67 -5.13 -15.14
C SER A 364 -10.40 -5.03 -15.99
N ALA A 365 -10.45 -5.54 -17.23
CA ALA A 365 -9.30 -5.47 -18.14
C ALA A 365 -8.78 -4.03 -18.35
N GLN A 366 -9.68 -3.03 -18.39
CA GLN A 366 -9.29 -1.62 -18.51
C GLN A 366 -8.53 -1.13 -17.27
N GLN A 367 -8.97 -1.51 -16.06
CA GLN A 367 -8.28 -1.15 -14.81
C GLN A 367 -6.93 -1.85 -14.69
N GLN A 368 -6.84 -3.11 -15.14
CA GLN A 368 -5.56 -3.83 -15.20
C GLN A 368 -4.58 -3.16 -16.17
N ASP A 369 -5.03 -2.78 -17.36
CA ASP A 369 -4.20 -2.07 -18.34
C ASP A 369 -3.75 -0.71 -17.78
N ALA A 370 -4.65 0.06 -17.17
CA ALA A 370 -4.31 1.32 -16.51
C ALA A 370 -3.28 1.15 -15.37
N THR A 371 -3.38 0.05 -14.61
CA THR A 371 -2.40 -0.28 -13.56
C THR A 371 -1.02 -0.60 -14.15
N ARG A 372 -0.98 -1.40 -15.23
CA ARG A 372 0.28 -1.68 -15.93
C ARG A 372 0.92 -0.41 -16.48
N ASP A 373 0.11 0.48 -17.06
CA ASP A 373 0.58 1.77 -17.58
C ASP A 373 1.10 2.68 -16.45
N ALA A 374 0.40 2.75 -15.31
CA ALA A 374 0.85 3.50 -14.13
C ALA A 374 2.17 2.96 -13.56
N LEU A 375 2.28 1.65 -13.37
CA LEU A 375 3.52 1.02 -12.90
C LEU A 375 4.67 1.22 -13.90
N LYS A 376 4.39 1.11 -15.21
CA LYS A 376 5.38 1.39 -16.26
C LYS A 376 5.88 2.84 -16.21
N ALA A 377 4.99 3.80 -16.02
CA ALA A 377 5.37 5.21 -15.87
C ALA A 377 6.28 5.42 -14.65
N ILE A 378 6.08 4.67 -13.56
CA ILE A 378 6.97 4.71 -12.38
C ILE A 378 8.34 4.09 -12.67
N GLU A 379 8.42 3.02 -13.47
CA GLU A 379 9.72 2.49 -13.93
C GLU A 379 10.50 3.52 -14.76
N ASP A 380 9.81 4.42 -15.47
CA ASP A 380 10.48 5.37 -16.35
C ASP A 380 11.27 6.43 -15.56
N PHE A 381 10.92 6.71 -14.30
CA PHE A 381 11.66 7.63 -13.45
C PHE A 381 12.35 7.01 -12.24
N THR A 382 12.11 5.72 -11.93
CA THR A 382 12.75 5.00 -10.82
C THR A 382 13.50 3.76 -11.29
N ASN A 383 14.48 3.27 -10.51
CA ASN A 383 15.14 1.99 -10.82
C ASN A 383 14.29 0.75 -10.44
N LEU A 384 12.99 0.90 -10.21
CA LEU A 384 12.09 -0.23 -10.02
C LEU A 384 11.83 -0.96 -11.36
N THR A 385 11.53 -2.24 -11.27
CA THR A 385 10.99 -3.03 -12.38
C THR A 385 9.79 -3.82 -11.88
N PHE A 386 8.63 -3.64 -12.48
CA PHE A 386 7.40 -4.31 -12.09
C PHE A 386 7.16 -5.54 -12.97
N VAL A 387 6.92 -6.68 -12.33
CA VAL A 387 6.68 -7.96 -13.02
C VAL A 387 5.35 -8.54 -12.58
N GLU A 388 4.43 -8.69 -13.52
CA GLU A 388 3.14 -9.34 -13.25
C GLU A 388 3.34 -10.86 -13.01
N THR A 389 2.84 -11.37 -11.88
CA THR A 389 2.89 -12.78 -11.48
C THR A 389 1.50 -13.31 -11.13
N SER A 390 1.41 -14.49 -10.50
CA SER A 390 0.15 -14.93 -9.89
C SER A 390 -0.04 -14.28 -8.51
N PRO A 391 -1.28 -14.14 -8.01
CA PRO A 391 -1.56 -13.52 -6.70
C PRO A 391 -0.83 -14.18 -5.53
N GLU A 392 -0.49 -15.46 -5.61
CA GLU A 392 0.21 -16.18 -4.53
C GLU A 392 1.72 -15.90 -4.49
N GLU A 393 2.26 -15.28 -5.54
CA GLU A 393 3.70 -14.97 -5.71
C GLU A 393 3.97 -13.46 -5.77
N ALA A 394 2.93 -12.63 -5.79
CA ALA A 394 3.02 -11.19 -5.90
C ALA A 394 3.29 -10.53 -4.55
N GLU A 395 4.09 -9.46 -4.57
CA GLU A 395 4.31 -8.56 -3.44
C GLU A 395 3.23 -7.49 -3.36
N MET A 396 2.63 -7.10 -4.50
CA MET A 396 1.54 -6.14 -4.57
C MET A 396 0.28 -6.78 -5.14
N ILE A 397 -0.82 -6.79 -4.40
CA ILE A 397 -2.14 -7.21 -4.92
C ILE A 397 -3.04 -6.01 -5.17
N PHE A 398 -3.70 -6.01 -6.32
CA PHE A 398 -4.70 -5.02 -6.69
C PHE A 398 -6.12 -5.62 -6.67
N GLY A 399 -7.06 -4.96 -5.98
CA GLY A 399 -8.44 -5.40 -5.90
C GLY A 399 -9.45 -4.28 -5.64
N ILE A 400 -10.75 -4.59 -5.74
CA ILE A 400 -11.84 -3.65 -5.42
C ILE A 400 -12.61 -4.20 -4.22
N ALA A 401 -12.98 -3.31 -3.30
CA ALA A 401 -13.85 -3.62 -2.16
C ALA A 401 -14.79 -2.45 -1.85
N ASP A 402 -15.86 -2.72 -1.10
CA ASP A 402 -16.73 -1.69 -0.53
C ASP A 402 -16.05 -1.16 0.75
N LEU A 403 -15.33 -0.03 0.62
CA LEU A 403 -14.55 0.54 1.71
C LEU A 403 -15.45 1.32 2.69
N PRO A 404 -15.15 1.29 4.00
CA PRO A 404 -15.90 2.08 4.97
C PRO A 404 -15.56 3.58 4.83
N GLY A 405 -16.57 4.44 4.98
CA GLY A 405 -16.38 5.89 5.01
C GLY A 405 -16.60 6.57 3.66
N ASP A 406 -15.94 7.71 3.46
CA ASP A 406 -15.95 8.53 2.22
C ASP A 406 -14.58 8.39 1.53
N THR A 407 -14.11 7.14 1.42
CA THR A 407 -12.75 6.77 1.03
C THR A 407 -12.75 6.29 -0.42
N HIS A 408 -11.86 6.84 -1.26
CA HIS A 408 -11.80 6.47 -2.68
C HIS A 408 -10.96 5.22 -2.96
N GLY A 409 -9.97 4.96 -2.13
CA GLY A 409 -9.05 3.83 -2.19
C GLY A 409 -8.28 3.71 -0.87
N THR A 410 -7.55 2.61 -0.70
CA THR A 410 -6.62 2.41 0.40
C THR A 410 -5.49 1.48 -0.02
N ALA A 411 -4.29 1.73 0.49
CA ALA A 411 -3.17 0.83 0.35
C ALA A 411 -2.39 0.68 1.66
N TYR A 412 -1.75 -0.47 1.81
CA TYR A 412 -0.83 -0.73 2.90
C TYR A 412 0.58 -0.29 2.52
N PHE A 413 1.30 0.33 3.44
CA PHE A 413 2.73 0.58 3.26
C PHE A 413 3.53 -0.72 3.14
N PRO A 414 4.70 -0.69 2.49
CA PRO A 414 5.69 -1.75 2.63
C PRO A 414 6.12 -1.88 4.09
N SER A 415 6.18 -3.08 4.65
CA SER A 415 6.47 -3.26 6.08
C SER A 415 7.96 -3.12 6.47
N GLY A 416 8.84 -2.81 5.52
CA GLY A 416 10.29 -2.70 5.70
C GLY A 416 10.95 -4.03 6.11
N ASN A 417 10.75 -4.50 7.35
CA ASN A 417 11.29 -5.75 7.89
C ASN A 417 10.26 -6.89 8.05
N GLY A 418 8.98 -6.63 7.79
CA GLY A 418 7.91 -7.61 7.97
C GLY A 418 7.72 -8.49 6.74
N SER A 419 7.35 -9.75 6.94
CA SER A 419 6.66 -10.50 5.89
C SER A 419 5.17 -10.33 6.15
N GLY A 420 4.67 -9.09 6.07
CA GLY A 420 3.26 -8.83 6.23
C GLY A 420 2.56 -9.33 4.98
N LEU A 421 1.56 -10.20 5.16
CA LEU A 421 0.87 -10.80 4.01
C LEU A 421 0.07 -9.77 3.20
N TYR A 422 -0.15 -8.56 3.74
CA TYR A 422 -0.93 -7.48 3.13
C TYR A 422 -0.07 -6.33 2.62
N ASP A 423 1.26 -6.43 2.76
CA ASP A 423 2.17 -5.31 2.47
C ASP A 423 1.98 -4.87 1.03
N SER A 424 1.87 -3.57 0.80
CA SER A 424 1.72 -3.00 -0.55
C SER A 424 0.48 -3.46 -1.34
N ASP A 425 -0.51 -4.09 -0.68
CA ASP A 425 -1.81 -4.35 -1.29
C ASP A 425 -2.58 -3.05 -1.50
N VAL A 426 -3.18 -2.91 -2.68
CA VAL A 426 -3.94 -1.74 -3.15
C VAL A 426 -5.40 -2.12 -3.37
N TRP A 427 -6.30 -1.41 -2.70
CA TRP A 427 -7.74 -1.59 -2.78
C TRP A 427 -8.42 -0.31 -3.23
N ILE A 428 -9.18 -0.38 -4.33
CA ILE A 428 -9.99 0.75 -4.81
C ILE A 428 -11.43 0.57 -4.32
N ASP A 429 -12.06 1.66 -3.87
CA ASP A 429 -13.46 1.60 -3.48
C ASP A 429 -14.37 1.30 -4.67
N SER A 430 -15.44 0.54 -4.45
CA SER A 430 -16.34 0.11 -5.51
C SER A 430 -17.08 1.25 -6.22
N GLU A 431 -17.32 2.39 -5.56
CA GLU A 431 -17.87 3.59 -6.18
C GLU A 431 -16.85 4.23 -7.12
N THR A 432 -15.62 4.42 -6.65
CA THR A 432 -14.51 4.97 -7.46
C THR A 432 -14.17 4.05 -8.63
N ALA A 433 -14.23 2.73 -8.43
CA ALA A 433 -14.02 1.73 -9.48
C ALA A 433 -15.04 1.84 -10.63
N GLY A 434 -16.17 2.53 -10.42
CA GLY A 434 -17.14 2.85 -11.45
C GLY A 434 -16.76 4.05 -12.35
N ALA A 435 -15.70 4.79 -12.01
CA ALA A 435 -15.17 5.89 -12.81
C ALA A 435 -14.30 5.41 -13.99
N GLU A 436 -13.92 6.33 -14.86
CA GLU A 436 -12.90 6.06 -15.88
C GLU A 436 -11.51 6.01 -15.25
N PHE A 437 -10.63 5.18 -15.82
CA PHE A 437 -9.22 5.02 -15.43
C PHE A 437 -8.33 5.45 -16.59
N ILE A 438 -8.43 6.73 -16.92
CA ILE A 438 -7.63 7.39 -17.96
C ILE A 438 -6.91 8.58 -17.33
N GLU A 439 -5.75 8.96 -17.84
CA GLU A 439 -5.00 10.13 -17.37
C GLU A 439 -5.92 11.36 -17.20
N GLY A 440 -5.77 12.07 -16.09
CA GLY A 440 -6.59 13.24 -15.74
C GLY A 440 -7.97 12.94 -15.14
N SER A 441 -8.33 11.67 -14.96
CA SER A 441 -9.56 11.26 -14.28
C SER A 441 -9.35 10.93 -12.80
N ILE A 442 -10.44 10.96 -12.01
CA ILE A 442 -10.40 10.60 -10.59
C ILE A 442 -10.01 9.14 -10.35
N GLY A 443 -10.39 8.21 -11.24
CA GLY A 443 -10.01 6.80 -11.12
C GLY A 443 -8.52 6.60 -11.32
N HIS A 444 -7.92 7.30 -12.29
CA HIS A 444 -6.47 7.32 -12.49
C HIS A 444 -5.73 7.95 -11.33
N LEU A 445 -6.18 9.12 -10.85
CA LEU A 445 -5.61 9.78 -9.67
C LEU A 445 -5.61 8.84 -8.46
N THR A 446 -6.76 8.21 -8.16
CA THR A 446 -6.87 7.30 -7.01
C THR A 446 -5.90 6.14 -7.17
N LEU A 447 -5.80 5.55 -8.36
CA LEU A 447 -4.88 4.45 -8.62
C LEU A 447 -3.41 4.83 -8.38
N ILE A 448 -2.93 5.94 -8.96
CA ILE A 448 -1.53 6.35 -8.76
C ILE A 448 -1.27 6.80 -7.32
N HIS A 449 -2.26 7.39 -6.64
CA HIS A 449 -2.19 7.74 -5.23
C HIS A 449 -1.99 6.50 -4.34
N GLU A 450 -2.84 5.48 -4.49
CA GLU A 450 -2.71 4.26 -3.69
C GLU A 450 -1.43 3.47 -4.03
N ILE A 451 -0.97 3.52 -5.28
CA ILE A 451 0.35 2.98 -5.63
C ILE A 451 1.47 3.74 -4.89
N GLY A 452 1.37 5.07 -4.75
CA GLY A 452 2.31 5.87 -3.97
C GLY A 452 2.46 5.37 -2.52
N HIS A 453 1.33 5.14 -1.84
CA HIS A 453 1.28 4.51 -0.51
C HIS A 453 1.92 3.12 -0.51
N ALA A 454 1.55 2.28 -1.46
CA ALA A 454 2.09 0.92 -1.60
C ALA A 454 3.60 0.90 -1.90
N LEU A 455 4.16 2.03 -2.34
CA LEU A 455 5.59 2.22 -2.58
C LEU A 455 6.30 2.98 -1.46
N GLY A 456 5.63 3.39 -0.38
CA GLY A 456 6.30 4.01 0.77
C GLY A 456 6.10 5.52 0.96
N VAL A 457 5.25 6.15 0.15
CA VAL A 457 5.02 7.62 0.20
C VAL A 457 3.76 7.92 0.99
N ASN A 458 3.80 8.94 1.87
CA ASN A 458 2.70 9.36 2.72
C ASN A 458 2.00 10.63 2.17
N HIS A 459 0.88 11.05 2.75
CA HIS A 459 0.33 12.38 2.47
C HIS A 459 1.25 13.51 2.96
N PRO A 460 1.14 14.70 2.36
CA PRO A 460 1.99 15.84 2.71
C PRO A 460 1.78 16.38 4.12
N ASP A 461 2.90 16.58 4.83
CA ASP A 461 2.98 17.23 6.14
C ASP A 461 2.85 18.76 6.05
N ALA A 462 1.81 19.30 6.69
CA ALA A 462 1.50 20.72 6.79
C ALA A 462 2.54 21.53 7.61
N MET A 463 3.44 20.88 8.35
CA MET A 463 4.52 21.53 9.08
C MET A 463 5.70 21.89 8.15
N LEU A 464 5.88 21.13 7.07
CA LEU A 464 6.98 21.26 6.13
C LEU A 464 6.57 21.99 4.84
N LEU A 465 5.35 21.73 4.35
CA LEU A 465 4.84 22.35 3.13
C LEU A 465 3.96 23.57 3.43
N SER A 466 4.04 24.56 2.54
CA SER A 466 3.06 25.65 2.52
C SER A 466 1.70 25.16 2.04
N ALA A 467 0.63 25.92 2.31
CA ALA A 467 -0.71 25.57 1.86
C ALA A 467 -0.84 25.50 0.31
N GLU A 468 0.06 26.13 -0.43
CA GLU A 468 0.13 26.06 -1.90
C GLU A 468 0.72 24.72 -2.35
N GLU A 469 1.75 24.26 -1.66
CA GLU A 469 2.43 22.99 -1.92
C GLU A 469 1.62 21.77 -1.44
N MET A 470 0.68 21.95 -0.52
CA MET A 470 -0.26 20.92 -0.06
C MET A 470 -1.41 20.66 -1.06
N THR A 471 -1.10 20.59 -2.35
CA THR A 471 -2.09 20.41 -3.42
C THR A 471 -1.62 19.41 -4.47
N ARG A 472 -2.58 18.85 -5.22
CA ARG A 472 -2.35 17.93 -6.34
C ARG A 472 -1.54 18.51 -7.49
N GLN A 473 -1.23 19.81 -7.44
CA GLN A 473 -0.26 20.42 -8.33
C GLN A 473 1.18 19.95 -8.05
N PHE A 474 1.51 19.62 -6.79
CA PHE A 474 2.87 19.28 -6.35
C PHE A 474 3.03 17.79 -6.04
N THR A 475 1.99 17.16 -5.47
CA THR A 475 1.98 15.73 -5.12
C THR A 475 0.59 15.15 -5.27
N VAL A 476 0.47 13.97 -5.89
CA VAL A 476 -0.80 13.23 -5.98
C VAL A 476 -1.26 12.73 -4.61
N MET A 477 -0.37 12.73 -3.61
CA MET A 477 -0.67 12.37 -2.23
C MET A 477 -1.48 13.46 -1.50
N ALA A 478 -1.61 14.66 -2.07
CA ALA A 478 -2.43 15.71 -1.49
C ALA A 478 -3.94 15.51 -1.71
N TYR A 479 -4.73 15.78 -0.66
CA TYR A 479 -6.18 15.95 -0.80
C TYR A 479 -6.60 17.29 -1.42
N GLY A 480 -5.77 18.33 -1.31
CA GLY A 480 -6.04 19.63 -1.89
C GLY A 480 -6.07 19.56 -3.40
N ALA A 481 -7.15 20.00 -4.04
CA ALA A 481 -7.21 20.09 -5.50
C ALA A 481 -6.14 21.04 -6.04
N SER A 482 -5.72 20.83 -7.30
CA SER A 482 -4.86 21.79 -7.99
C SER A 482 -5.50 23.17 -7.96
N THR A 483 -4.71 24.20 -7.67
CA THR A 483 -5.22 25.60 -7.61
C THR A 483 -5.33 26.24 -8.98
N THR A 484 -4.70 25.62 -9.98
CA THR A 484 -4.50 26.20 -11.32
C THR A 484 -5.01 25.31 -12.45
N ALA A 485 -5.52 24.13 -12.11
CA ALA A 485 -6.00 23.14 -13.05
C ALA A 485 -7.38 22.63 -12.61
N ASP A 486 -8.30 22.49 -13.58
CA ASP A 486 -9.68 22.06 -13.36
C ASP A 486 -9.87 20.53 -13.55
N ALA A 487 -8.78 19.81 -13.88
CA ALA A 487 -8.73 18.36 -14.00
C ALA A 487 -7.67 17.75 -13.06
N GLU A 488 -7.75 16.45 -12.86
CA GLU A 488 -6.81 15.74 -11.99
C GLU A 488 -5.43 15.56 -12.67
N PRO A 489 -4.38 15.24 -11.91
CA PRO A 489 -3.07 14.91 -12.47
C PRO A 489 -3.09 13.75 -13.47
N GLU A 490 -2.25 13.84 -14.50
CA GLU A 490 -2.01 12.76 -15.46
C GLU A 490 -0.87 11.84 -15.04
N THR A 491 0.08 12.35 -14.25
CA THR A 491 1.27 11.62 -13.81
C THR A 491 1.44 11.71 -12.29
N MET A 492 2.38 10.93 -11.75
CA MET A 492 3.02 11.29 -10.51
C MET A 492 3.59 12.72 -10.63
N MET A 493 3.43 13.52 -9.59
CA MET A 493 3.79 14.94 -9.61
C MET A 493 5.19 15.17 -9.04
N LEU A 494 5.65 16.43 -9.11
CA LEU A 494 7.02 16.83 -8.83
C LEU A 494 7.61 16.24 -7.54
N TYR A 495 6.86 16.27 -6.44
CA TYR A 495 7.34 15.75 -5.16
C TYR A 495 7.28 14.22 -5.09
N ASP A 496 6.29 13.60 -5.73
CA ASP A 496 6.16 12.14 -5.80
C ASP A 496 7.35 11.53 -6.53
N VAL A 497 7.73 12.12 -7.68
CA VAL A 497 8.91 11.71 -8.46
C VAL A 497 10.17 11.79 -7.59
N ALA A 498 10.37 12.92 -6.91
CA ALA A 498 11.54 13.11 -6.06
C ALA A 498 11.60 12.12 -4.88
N ALA A 499 10.46 11.87 -4.23
CA ALA A 499 10.40 10.95 -3.08
C ALA A 499 10.63 9.50 -3.51
N LEU A 500 10.02 9.05 -4.61
CA LEU A 500 10.23 7.71 -5.13
C LEU A 500 11.65 7.51 -5.67
N GLN A 501 12.26 8.54 -6.29
CA GLN A 501 13.68 8.50 -6.66
C GLN A 501 14.61 8.48 -5.45
N HIS A 502 14.24 9.14 -4.35
CA HIS A 502 14.98 9.02 -3.09
C HIS A 502 14.93 7.58 -2.57
N LEU A 503 13.75 6.94 -2.54
CA LEU A 503 13.60 5.56 -2.06
C LEU A 503 14.28 4.52 -2.97
N TYR A 504 14.10 4.65 -4.28
CA TYR A 504 14.40 3.59 -5.26
C TYR A 504 15.46 3.96 -6.31
N GLY A 505 15.97 5.19 -6.27
CA GLY A 505 16.97 5.70 -7.21
C GLY A 505 16.33 6.15 -8.53
N ALA A 506 16.90 7.20 -9.13
CA ALA A 506 16.48 7.69 -10.44
C ALA A 506 16.87 6.73 -11.57
N ASN A 507 15.96 6.54 -12.53
CA ASN A 507 16.28 5.80 -13.74
C ASN A 507 17.03 6.69 -14.74
N GLU A 508 18.34 6.54 -14.81
CA GLU A 508 19.20 7.31 -15.72
C GLU A 508 19.23 6.75 -17.16
N THR A 509 18.28 5.88 -17.53
CA THR A 509 18.30 5.20 -18.84
C THR A 509 16.99 5.25 -19.62
N ALA A 510 15.85 5.33 -18.94
CA ALA A 510 14.60 5.67 -19.57
C ALA A 510 14.67 7.14 -20.01
N THR A 511 14.17 7.48 -21.21
CA THR A 511 14.26 8.84 -21.81
C THR A 511 15.67 9.45 -21.81
N ALA A 512 16.70 8.63 -22.06
CA ALA A 512 18.10 9.08 -22.11
C ALA A 512 18.58 9.46 -23.54
N GLY A 513 17.67 9.84 -24.43
CA GLY A 513 17.99 10.23 -25.80
C GLY A 513 17.31 11.55 -26.15
N ASP A 514 17.60 12.11 -27.32
CA ASP A 514 17.00 13.37 -27.77
C ASP A 514 15.47 13.22 -27.92
N ASP A 515 14.73 13.69 -26.91
CA ASP A 515 13.29 13.53 -26.77
C ASP A 515 12.54 14.85 -27.04
N THR A 516 11.31 14.75 -27.55
CA THR A 516 10.46 15.92 -27.84
C THR A 516 9.11 15.77 -27.15
N TYR A 517 8.83 16.70 -26.25
CA TYR A 517 7.62 16.78 -25.45
C TYR A 517 6.68 17.82 -26.05
N GLY A 518 5.55 17.38 -26.58
CA GLY A 518 4.50 18.25 -27.11
C GLY A 518 3.13 17.85 -26.57
N PHE A 519 2.21 18.82 -26.50
CA PHE A 519 0.88 18.64 -25.94
C PHE A 519 -0.17 19.24 -26.88
N ALA A 520 -1.25 18.51 -27.16
CA ALA A 520 -2.29 19.00 -28.07
C ALA A 520 -3.05 20.19 -27.45
N GLU A 521 -3.40 20.07 -26.17
CA GLU A 521 -3.65 21.04 -25.09
C GLU A 521 -3.68 20.16 -23.83
N LEU A 522 -3.13 20.55 -22.68
CA LEU A 522 -3.22 19.70 -21.47
C LEU A 522 -4.65 19.63 -20.88
N ASP A 523 -5.73 20.03 -21.57
CA ASP A 523 -7.13 19.97 -21.08
C ASP A 523 -7.36 20.43 -19.61
N ASN A 524 -6.49 21.31 -19.08
CA ASN A 524 -6.40 21.73 -17.68
C ASN A 524 -6.01 20.64 -16.66
N SER A 525 -5.38 19.55 -17.07
CA SER A 525 -4.71 18.60 -16.20
C SER A 525 -3.31 19.09 -15.82
N THR A 526 -2.70 18.42 -14.84
CA THR A 526 -1.32 18.67 -14.42
C THR A 526 -0.43 17.47 -14.75
N ARG A 527 0.83 17.74 -15.11
CA ARG A 527 1.80 16.72 -15.53
C ARG A 527 3.20 17.09 -15.07
N THR A 528 4.03 16.09 -14.82
CA THR A 528 5.48 16.24 -14.60
C THR A 528 6.27 15.48 -15.67
N ILE A 529 7.29 16.11 -16.24
CA ILE A 529 8.25 15.48 -17.15
C ILE A 529 9.43 14.97 -16.32
N TRP A 530 9.77 13.69 -16.46
CA TRP A 530 11.08 13.16 -16.10
C TRP A 530 11.86 12.87 -17.37
N ASP A 531 13.09 13.35 -17.40
CA ASP A 531 14.05 13.08 -18.47
C ASP A 531 15.40 12.71 -17.86
N ALA A 532 16.01 11.62 -18.33
CA ALA A 532 17.27 11.11 -17.84
C ALA A 532 18.50 11.69 -18.55
N GLY A 533 18.27 12.46 -19.61
CA GLY A 533 19.25 13.27 -20.30
C GLY A 533 19.29 12.97 -21.79
N GLY A 534 19.42 13.99 -22.60
CA GLY A 534 19.50 13.88 -24.04
C GLY A 534 19.88 15.23 -24.59
N HIS A 535 19.18 15.64 -25.64
CA HIS A 535 19.08 17.04 -26.01
C HIS A 535 17.61 17.26 -26.34
N ASP A 536 16.89 17.78 -25.36
CA ASP A 536 15.48 17.54 -25.22
C ASP A 536 14.71 18.83 -25.45
N THR A 537 13.48 18.69 -25.92
CA THR A 537 12.70 19.81 -26.45
C THR A 537 11.29 19.81 -25.89
N ILE A 538 10.82 20.95 -25.38
CA ILE A 538 9.38 21.23 -25.27
C ILE A 538 8.93 21.94 -26.55
N ASP A 539 8.09 21.26 -27.35
CA ASP A 539 7.55 21.78 -28.61
C ASP A 539 6.07 22.13 -28.48
N LEU A 540 5.79 23.43 -28.35
CA LEU A 540 4.46 24.02 -28.33
C LEU A 540 4.19 24.89 -29.58
N SER A 541 4.87 24.63 -30.68
CA SER A 541 4.67 25.34 -31.96
C SER A 541 3.26 25.24 -32.54
N ALA A 542 2.46 24.26 -32.09
CA ALA A 542 1.07 24.11 -32.47
C ALA A 542 0.08 24.83 -31.53
N ALA A 543 0.55 25.47 -30.47
CA ALA A 543 -0.30 26.16 -29.50
C ALA A 543 -1.12 27.29 -30.16
N THR A 544 -2.36 27.45 -29.71
CA THR A 544 -3.30 28.44 -30.28
C THR A 544 -3.55 29.64 -29.36
N TYR A 545 -2.66 29.83 -28.39
CA TYR A 545 -2.68 30.83 -27.33
C TYR A 545 -1.25 31.02 -26.82
N GLY A 546 -1.00 32.13 -26.13
CA GLY A 546 0.30 32.41 -25.51
C GLY A 546 0.60 31.43 -24.36
N VAL A 547 1.80 30.86 -24.35
CA VAL A 547 2.28 29.91 -23.34
C VAL A 547 3.40 30.50 -22.49
N GLU A 548 3.58 29.95 -21.30
CA GLU A 548 4.75 30.22 -20.45
C GLU A 548 5.51 28.91 -20.26
N ILE A 549 6.72 28.83 -20.82
CA ILE A 549 7.62 27.68 -20.72
C ILE A 549 8.79 28.08 -19.82
N ASP A 550 9.07 27.26 -18.81
CA ASP A 550 10.18 27.40 -17.88
C ASP A 550 10.96 26.08 -17.83
N LEU A 551 12.18 26.08 -18.39
CA LEU A 551 13.01 24.89 -18.55
C LEU A 551 13.80 24.51 -17.30
N ARG A 552 13.66 25.27 -16.20
CA ARG A 552 14.36 24.96 -14.94
C ARG A 552 13.71 23.76 -14.28
N ASP A 553 14.53 22.88 -13.73
CA ASP A 553 14.04 21.74 -12.96
C ASP A 553 13.28 22.21 -11.70
N GLY A 554 12.21 21.51 -11.38
CA GLY A 554 11.27 21.90 -10.32
C GLY A 554 10.45 23.16 -10.60
N ALA A 555 10.61 23.82 -11.75
CA ALA A 555 9.76 24.93 -12.16
C ALA A 555 8.47 24.43 -12.81
N PHE A 556 7.48 25.33 -12.86
CA PHE A 556 6.20 25.09 -13.50
C PHE A 556 6.01 26.01 -14.70
N SER A 557 5.52 25.43 -15.78
CA SER A 557 5.11 26.06 -17.02
C SER A 557 3.59 26.17 -17.10
N SER A 558 3.07 27.19 -17.79
CA SER A 558 1.64 27.36 -18.11
C SER A 558 1.42 27.06 -19.59
N VAL A 559 0.98 25.84 -19.89
CA VAL A 559 0.89 25.30 -21.27
C VAL A 559 -0.54 24.90 -21.63
N SER A 560 -1.53 25.47 -20.94
CA SER A 560 -2.96 25.31 -21.19
C SER A 560 -3.61 26.68 -21.44
N ALA A 561 -4.64 26.72 -22.30
CA ALA A 561 -5.41 27.93 -22.59
C ALA A 561 -6.13 28.52 -21.37
N THR A 562 -6.46 27.68 -20.40
CA THR A 562 -7.29 28.05 -19.23
C THR A 562 -6.66 27.70 -17.89
N GLY A 563 -5.60 26.89 -17.88
CA GLY A 563 -4.83 26.55 -16.69
C GLY A 563 -3.55 27.39 -16.56
N SER A 564 -2.93 27.35 -15.39
CA SER A 564 -1.59 27.91 -15.17
C SER A 564 -0.72 26.90 -14.42
N SER A 565 0.60 27.02 -14.49
CA SER A 565 1.55 26.18 -13.73
C SER A 565 1.18 24.69 -13.76
N ASN A 566 0.87 24.17 -14.94
CA ASN A 566 0.26 22.86 -15.15
C ASN A 566 1.20 21.83 -15.77
N LEU A 567 2.43 22.22 -16.07
CA LEU A 567 3.50 21.33 -16.49
C LEU A 567 4.73 21.57 -15.62
N ALA A 568 5.21 20.57 -14.91
CA ALA A 568 6.46 20.63 -14.16
C ALA A 568 7.57 19.85 -14.88
N ILE A 569 8.82 20.24 -14.63
CA ILE A 569 10.01 19.43 -14.94
C ILE A 569 10.51 18.84 -13.62
N ALA A 570 10.71 17.53 -13.56
CA ALA A 570 11.22 16.85 -12.38
C ALA A 570 12.61 17.37 -11.98
N PHE A 571 12.92 17.34 -10.69
CA PHE A 571 14.25 17.73 -10.21
C PHE A 571 15.35 16.90 -10.86
N ASN A 572 16.46 17.55 -11.21
CA ASN A 572 17.61 16.98 -11.92
C ASN A 572 17.35 16.50 -13.37
N SER A 573 16.20 16.81 -13.97
CA SER A 573 16.03 16.70 -15.42
C SER A 573 16.47 17.98 -16.10
N THR A 574 17.21 17.86 -17.21
CA THR A 574 17.62 19.00 -18.04
C THR A 574 16.84 18.93 -19.34
N ILE A 575 16.22 20.05 -19.73
CA ILE A 575 15.59 20.21 -21.04
C ILE A 575 16.25 21.43 -21.68
N GLU A 576 16.78 21.27 -22.89
CA GLU A 576 17.60 22.30 -23.54
C GLU A 576 16.77 23.26 -24.40
N ASP A 577 15.73 22.77 -25.07
CA ASP A 577 15.05 23.55 -26.11
C ASP A 577 13.58 23.83 -25.78
N ALA A 578 13.11 25.01 -26.21
CA ALA A 578 11.70 25.39 -26.16
C ALA A 578 11.24 26.07 -27.45
N TYR A 579 10.10 25.61 -27.97
CA TYR A 579 9.39 26.23 -29.07
C TYR A 579 8.03 26.74 -28.59
N GLY A 580 7.83 28.06 -28.65
CA GLY A 580 6.54 28.71 -28.53
C GLY A 580 5.69 28.56 -29.80
N GLY A 581 4.48 29.13 -29.77
CA GLY A 581 3.50 29.13 -30.85
C GLY A 581 3.51 30.40 -31.71
N ASP A 582 2.36 30.74 -32.29
CA ASP A 582 2.18 31.96 -33.09
C ASP A 582 1.61 33.15 -32.25
N PHE A 583 1.79 33.13 -30.94
CA PHE A 583 1.19 34.06 -29.97
C PHE A 583 2.24 34.61 -29.02
N ASP A 584 1.89 35.67 -28.28
CA ASP A 584 2.81 36.28 -27.31
C ASP A 584 3.16 35.28 -26.19
N ASP A 585 4.36 34.71 -26.27
CA ASP A 585 4.85 33.66 -25.39
C ASP A 585 5.91 34.17 -24.39
N ILE A 586 6.13 33.40 -23.32
CA ILE A 586 7.20 33.62 -22.36
C ILE A 586 8.03 32.34 -22.25
N LEU A 587 9.29 32.39 -22.67
CA LEU A 587 10.21 31.25 -22.65
C LEU A 587 11.38 31.57 -21.73
N ARG A 588 11.65 30.68 -20.78
CA ARG A 588 12.80 30.77 -19.87
C ARG A 588 13.63 29.50 -19.95
N GLY A 589 14.90 29.66 -20.28
CA GLY A 589 15.91 28.61 -20.21
C GLY A 589 16.34 28.31 -18.77
N ASN A 590 17.42 27.56 -18.65
CA ASN A 590 17.99 27.08 -17.40
C ASN A 590 19.50 27.39 -17.35
N ASP A 591 20.30 26.52 -16.73
CA ASP A 591 21.75 26.72 -16.62
C ASP A 591 22.54 26.00 -17.75
N ALA A 592 21.84 25.34 -18.68
CA ALA A 592 22.40 24.67 -19.85
C ALA A 592 22.38 25.59 -21.09
N ASP A 593 23.04 25.18 -22.18
CA ASP A 593 22.96 25.91 -23.45
C ASP A 593 21.56 25.69 -24.05
N ASN A 594 20.70 26.71 -24.05
CA ASN A 594 19.32 26.57 -24.53
C ASN A 594 19.11 27.05 -25.97
N TYR A 595 18.18 26.43 -26.71
CA TYR A 595 17.62 27.01 -27.94
C TYR A 595 16.15 27.43 -27.71
N LEU A 596 15.91 28.74 -27.76
CA LEU A 596 14.60 29.34 -27.52
C LEU A 596 14.06 29.96 -28.81
N SER A 597 12.90 29.50 -29.24
CA SER A 597 12.18 30.01 -30.40
C SER A 597 10.75 30.37 -30.02
N GLY A 598 10.47 31.66 -29.84
CA GLY A 598 9.11 32.13 -29.54
C GLY A 598 8.13 31.84 -30.67
N GLY A 599 8.56 32.02 -31.92
CA GLY A 599 7.71 31.86 -33.09
C GLY A 599 7.24 33.21 -33.60
N ALA A 600 6.02 33.28 -34.13
CA ALA A 600 5.40 34.56 -34.42
C ALA A 600 4.76 35.10 -33.13
N GLY A 601 4.71 36.41 -32.95
CA GLY A 601 4.18 36.98 -31.71
C GLY A 601 5.05 38.12 -31.22
N SER A 602 4.79 38.59 -30.01
CA SER A 602 5.74 39.44 -29.28
C SER A 602 6.19 38.69 -28.04
N ASP A 603 7.28 37.95 -28.19
CA ASP A 603 7.69 36.96 -27.21
C ASP A 603 8.71 37.51 -26.21
N THR A 604 8.71 36.98 -24.99
CA THR A 604 9.71 37.30 -23.97
C THR A 604 10.59 36.08 -23.72
N LEU A 605 11.87 36.20 -24.05
CA LEU A 605 12.86 35.15 -23.98
C LEU A 605 13.89 35.47 -22.89
N THR A 606 14.24 34.46 -22.09
CA THR A 606 15.28 34.57 -21.04
C THR A 606 16.15 33.33 -21.17
N GLY A 607 17.46 33.49 -21.43
CA GLY A 607 18.38 32.38 -21.62
C GLY A 607 18.71 31.67 -20.30
N GLY A 608 19.09 32.45 -19.29
CA GLY A 608 19.66 31.92 -18.06
C GLY A 608 21.18 31.95 -18.08
N GLU A 609 21.80 30.92 -17.53
CA GLU A 609 23.25 30.72 -17.66
C GLU A 609 23.48 29.71 -18.80
N GLY A 610 24.57 29.86 -19.55
CA GLY A 610 24.80 29.00 -20.71
C GLY A 610 25.32 29.81 -21.88
N ALA A 611 25.45 29.15 -23.04
CA ALA A 611 25.64 29.80 -24.32
C ALA A 611 24.36 29.64 -25.14
N ASP A 612 23.43 30.55 -24.94
CA ASP A 612 22.06 30.40 -25.41
C ASP A 612 21.89 30.86 -26.86
N ARG A 613 20.85 30.34 -27.50
CA ARG A 613 20.48 30.67 -28.87
C ARG A 613 19.03 31.11 -28.91
N PHE A 614 18.82 32.30 -29.45
CA PHE A 614 17.50 32.89 -29.58
C PHE A 614 17.13 33.02 -31.06
N ALA A 615 16.06 32.37 -31.50
CA ALA A 615 15.64 32.43 -32.90
C ALA A 615 15.16 33.84 -33.26
N LEU A 616 15.61 34.34 -34.41
CA LEU A 616 15.02 35.51 -35.06
C LEU A 616 14.55 35.12 -36.47
N LEU A 617 13.24 35.07 -36.64
CA LEU A 617 12.56 34.65 -37.87
C LEU A 617 12.12 35.88 -38.71
N ASP A 618 11.76 35.66 -39.98
CA ASP A 618 11.18 36.69 -40.89
C ASP A 618 9.66 36.47 -41.04
N ASP A 619 8.95 36.61 -39.93
CA ASP A 619 7.52 36.35 -39.75
C ASP A 619 6.72 37.57 -39.25
N GLY A 620 7.41 38.66 -38.94
CA GLY A 620 6.85 39.88 -38.36
C GLY A 620 6.80 39.90 -36.84
N SER A 621 7.52 39.01 -36.13
CA SER A 621 7.61 38.99 -34.67
C SER A 621 8.29 40.23 -34.09
N ALA A 622 8.03 40.50 -32.81
CA ALA A 622 8.63 41.61 -32.07
C ALA A 622 9.02 41.16 -30.66
N ASP A 623 10.16 40.49 -30.58
CA ASP A 623 10.56 39.71 -29.40
C ASP A 623 11.49 40.52 -28.49
N ILE A 624 11.64 40.04 -27.25
CA ILE A 624 12.48 40.64 -26.22
C ILE A 624 13.36 39.54 -25.62
N ILE A 625 14.67 39.74 -25.60
CA ILE A 625 15.61 38.94 -24.81
C ILE A 625 16.00 39.76 -23.57
N THR A 626 15.77 39.19 -22.40
CA THR A 626 15.89 39.93 -21.13
C THR A 626 17.29 39.87 -20.49
N ASP A 627 18.15 38.96 -20.92
CA ASP A 627 19.43 38.67 -20.24
C ASP A 627 20.61 38.39 -21.18
N PHE A 628 20.52 38.78 -22.46
CA PHE A 628 21.55 38.47 -23.48
C PHE A 628 22.99 38.80 -23.05
N VAL A 629 23.84 37.78 -23.00
CA VAL A 629 25.26 37.83 -22.65
C VAL A 629 26.12 37.80 -23.90
N ARG A 630 26.62 38.98 -24.28
CA ARG A 630 27.55 39.12 -25.42
C ARG A 630 28.75 38.17 -25.37
N GLY A 631 29.05 37.55 -26.52
CA GLY A 631 30.15 36.61 -26.69
C GLY A 631 29.96 35.24 -26.03
N ALA A 632 28.80 35.00 -25.41
CA ALA A 632 28.33 33.69 -24.98
C ALA A 632 27.08 33.31 -25.80
N ASP A 633 26.09 34.18 -25.78
CA ASP A 633 24.81 33.96 -26.45
C ASP A 633 24.83 34.39 -27.90
N HIS A 634 23.90 33.84 -28.67
CA HIS A 634 23.77 34.13 -30.09
C HIS A 634 22.31 34.36 -30.48
N ILE A 635 22.11 35.29 -31.41
CA ILE A 635 20.85 35.43 -32.14
C ILE A 635 20.95 34.52 -33.37
N ASP A 636 20.06 33.54 -33.46
CA ASP A 636 20.05 32.52 -34.51
C ASP A 636 19.13 32.93 -35.66
N LEU A 637 19.75 33.25 -36.81
CA LEU A 637 19.11 33.55 -38.08
C LEU A 637 19.31 32.43 -39.10
N SER A 638 19.74 31.24 -38.68
CA SER A 638 20.09 30.13 -39.57
C SER A 638 18.92 29.60 -40.41
N ALA A 639 17.69 29.84 -39.95
CA ALA A 639 16.46 29.56 -40.70
C ALA A 639 16.14 30.60 -41.80
N THR A 640 16.93 31.67 -41.91
CA THR A 640 16.72 32.78 -42.86
C THR A 640 17.87 32.89 -43.87
N ASP A 641 17.66 33.67 -44.94
CA ASP A 641 18.72 34.04 -45.90
C ASP A 641 19.49 35.31 -45.47
N ALA A 642 19.39 35.71 -44.19
CA ALA A 642 19.98 36.94 -43.69
C ALA A 642 21.51 36.86 -43.58
N SER A 643 22.13 38.04 -43.53
CA SER A 643 23.55 38.23 -43.20
C SER A 643 23.70 39.40 -42.23
N PHE A 644 24.86 39.56 -41.62
CA PHE A 644 25.08 40.69 -40.70
C PHE A 644 24.81 42.05 -41.36
N ASP A 645 25.19 42.20 -42.64
CA ASP A 645 24.97 43.42 -43.43
C ASP A 645 23.48 43.71 -43.73
N SER A 646 22.56 42.72 -43.59
CA SER A 646 21.13 42.93 -43.81
C SER A 646 20.37 43.42 -42.58
N LEU A 647 20.99 43.39 -41.40
CA LEU A 647 20.35 43.77 -40.14
C LEU A 647 20.31 45.29 -39.96
N VAL A 648 19.25 45.78 -39.33
CA VAL A 648 19.14 47.18 -38.89
C VAL A 648 19.19 47.22 -37.38
N MET A 649 20.15 47.97 -36.82
CA MET A 649 20.36 48.06 -35.38
C MET A 649 20.06 49.47 -34.87
N GLN A 650 19.23 49.57 -33.83
CA GLN A 650 18.83 50.84 -33.23
C GLN A 650 18.82 50.72 -31.70
N ASN A 651 19.51 51.63 -31.02
CA ASN A 651 19.39 51.78 -29.57
C ASN A 651 18.14 52.59 -29.21
N ASP A 652 17.50 52.23 -28.11
CA ASP A 652 16.52 53.06 -27.41
C ASP A 652 16.82 53.14 -25.89
N ASP A 653 15.83 53.52 -25.07
CA ASP A 653 16.02 53.65 -23.62
C ASP A 653 16.00 52.29 -22.89
N ALA A 654 15.53 51.21 -23.53
CA ALA A 654 15.43 49.86 -22.96
C ALA A 654 16.59 48.95 -23.40
N GLY A 655 17.16 49.16 -24.60
CA GLY A 655 18.29 48.37 -25.06
C GLY A 655 18.57 48.52 -26.56
N LEU A 656 19.08 47.44 -27.15
CA LEU A 656 19.42 47.37 -28.57
C LEU A 656 18.37 46.59 -29.34
N ILE A 657 17.70 47.24 -30.28
CA ILE A 657 16.79 46.60 -31.22
C ILE A 657 17.59 46.13 -32.44
N VAL A 658 17.49 44.85 -32.76
CA VAL A 658 17.97 44.24 -34.00
C VAL A 658 16.77 43.89 -34.88
N SER A 659 16.72 44.41 -36.10
CA SER A 659 15.60 44.20 -37.02
C SER A 659 16.02 43.46 -38.29
N LEU A 660 15.17 42.52 -38.70
CA LEU A 660 15.21 41.79 -39.96
C LEU A 660 13.87 42.01 -40.69
N GLY A 661 13.88 42.82 -41.74
CA GLY A 661 12.63 43.10 -42.47
C GLY A 661 11.60 43.78 -41.58
N ASP A 662 10.46 43.10 -41.38
CA ASP A 662 9.38 43.54 -40.48
C ASP A 662 9.48 42.91 -39.08
N SER A 663 10.36 41.92 -38.86
CA SER A 663 10.63 41.33 -37.55
C SER A 663 11.69 42.11 -36.77
N SER A 664 11.64 42.01 -35.45
CA SER A 664 12.67 42.60 -34.57
C SER A 664 12.83 41.86 -33.25
N ILE A 665 14.02 41.94 -32.68
CA ILE A 665 14.31 41.49 -31.32
C ILE A 665 14.98 42.61 -30.53
N LEU A 666 14.46 42.90 -29.33
CA LEU A 666 15.06 43.82 -28.37
C LEU A 666 15.98 43.04 -27.43
N LEU A 667 17.23 43.45 -27.34
CA LEU A 667 18.18 42.97 -26.32
C LEU A 667 18.17 43.96 -25.16
N GLU A 668 17.49 43.61 -24.06
CA GLU A 668 17.41 44.49 -22.89
C GLU A 668 18.78 44.74 -22.29
N ASP A 669 19.04 45.98 -21.87
CA ASP A 669 20.30 46.42 -21.24
C ASP A 669 21.60 46.19 -22.07
N VAL A 670 21.48 45.71 -23.31
CA VAL A 670 22.58 45.61 -24.28
C VAL A 670 22.59 46.85 -25.17
N THR A 671 23.76 47.41 -25.44
CA THR A 671 23.89 48.64 -26.25
C THR A 671 24.60 48.46 -27.59
N GLU A 672 25.31 47.35 -27.76
CA GLU A 672 26.06 47.02 -28.98
C GLU A 672 26.23 45.50 -29.12
N VAL A 673 26.34 45.01 -30.35
CA VAL A 673 26.66 43.62 -30.72
C VAL A 673 27.60 43.63 -31.94
N ASP A 674 28.27 42.53 -32.22
CA ASP A 674 29.07 42.32 -33.43
C ASP A 674 28.70 41.03 -34.16
N GLU A 675 29.37 40.72 -35.27
CA GLU A 675 29.03 39.59 -36.15
C GLU A 675 29.16 38.23 -35.44
N ASP A 676 30.01 38.13 -34.41
CA ASP A 676 30.20 36.88 -33.66
C ASP A 676 29.02 36.60 -32.71
N ASP A 677 28.18 37.60 -32.40
CA ASP A 677 26.95 37.46 -31.59
C ASP A 677 25.77 36.86 -32.41
N PHE A 678 25.98 36.42 -33.65
CA PHE A 678 24.95 35.93 -34.57
C PHE A 678 25.31 34.61 -35.24
N LEU A 679 24.30 33.75 -35.43
CA LEU A 679 24.40 32.56 -36.27
C LEU A 679 23.63 32.80 -37.58
N PHE A 680 24.28 32.59 -38.72
CA PHE A 680 23.67 32.73 -40.04
C PHE A 680 23.65 31.41 -40.79
N GLY A 681 22.64 31.22 -41.65
CA GLY A 681 22.53 30.04 -42.50
C GLY A 681 23.68 29.95 -43.50
N VAL A 682 24.07 28.73 -43.87
CA VAL A 682 25.01 28.53 -44.99
C VAL A 682 24.28 28.85 -46.31
N ALA A 683 24.57 30.03 -46.85
CA ALA A 683 24.06 30.51 -48.14
C ALA A 683 24.40 29.62 -49.35
#